data_AF-A0A0V0SAJ7-F1
#
_entry.id   AF-A0A0V0SAJ7-F1
#
_cell.length_a   1.000
_cell.length_b   1.000
_cell.length_c   1.000
_cell.angle_alpha   90.00
_cell.angle_beta   90.00
_cell.angle_gamma   90.00
#
_symmetry.space_group_name_H-M   'P 1'
#
loop_
_entity.id
_entity.type
_entity.pdbx_description
1 polymer ?
#
loop_
_entity_poly.entity_id
_entity_poly.type
_entity_poly.pdbx_seq_one_letter_code
_entity_poly.pdbx_strand_id
1 'polypeptide(L)'
;MDQGNNSPTVQQNTNSSKQPLIATAISILSIIINMLILATFQKVPKKPKQIWLIFGLCCAVMIRSMATIISASRQMVVASVGVYKIAGWKCLAQGLHLICYEIGDCTSTAFIFIISLDRFFAMTSFERYKKFTIRHVQILIGVVFTVALVYYCILAVLIGTIYLSKREVSANCYRGEVLTLLYCKVLISTLLFIFIVTVVLYTIACLVMRCRKVVGSNSVRRNQLKREKVVTKRVAVIIVSTLITHIIPVSFCVVNMWRNQNLLGISSFLLLMHPATLTLDLFLYALLDKDIRRSFSRLAAQTTTTTTTTNMLYTALNALRFFAYRQDDSDVDRLHYWLTSNVLIALSLLVSFKQFGKKPIECLVPKMFSSAWEQYAENFCWAQDTYFLPFDESVPKDITDRERLKISYYQWVPFFLLLEALCFRLPSIMWRYLADHSGIRIRDVINLAMDERNVRVMGNVQRYSVQCVLVINLFNEKIFTLLWFWYTVLFLITAASFAYWAYAILLPWPGRWFISRHLQLTDEPFNGNDKDDVRRLRRFVNDYLKSDGVFLVRLITSRSSIVFGTELLGSLWRSFHEIDQQLRLNNAIERVEKSNWLRRHGFKGRRRNRGTGEQKTPVNPSSQEEIQDAVRKLLPLLRERADLATSPRLTNSQGEDDDQATAIDTDNPTNQQPSCYDG
;
A
#
# COMPACT_ATOMS: atom_id res chain seq x y z
N MET A 1 0.50 -16.42 72.99
CA MET A 1 0.81 -17.62 72.22
C MET A 1 0.02 -17.53 70.93
N ASP A 2 0.77 -17.27 69.87
CA ASP A 2 0.34 -16.86 68.55
C ASP A 2 -0.40 -17.96 67.78
N GLN A 3 -1.46 -17.58 67.08
CA GLN A 3 -1.86 -18.27 65.84
C GLN A 3 -1.82 -17.24 64.71
N GLY A 4 -0.71 -17.30 63.97
CA GLY A 4 -0.46 -16.49 62.77
C GLY A 4 -1.32 -16.95 61.60
N ASN A 5 -2.19 -16.05 61.13
CA ASN A 5 -2.86 -16.18 59.85
C ASN A 5 -1.88 -15.76 58.73
N ASN A 6 -1.28 -16.77 58.10
CA ASN A 6 -0.49 -16.60 56.87
C ASN A 6 -1.39 -16.06 55.75
N SER A 7 -1.21 -14.77 55.46
CA SER A 7 -1.63 -14.15 54.21
C SER A 7 -0.87 -14.80 53.05
N PRO A 8 -1.47 -15.05 51.87
CA PRO A 8 -0.74 -15.56 50.73
C PRO A 8 0.26 -14.51 50.27
N THR A 9 1.53 -14.76 50.55
CA THR A 9 2.67 -14.04 50.01
C THR A 9 2.62 -14.16 48.49
N VAL A 10 2.30 -13.04 47.83
CA VAL A 10 2.45 -12.89 46.39
C VAL A 10 3.94 -13.02 46.08
N GLN A 11 4.35 -14.22 45.67
CA GLN A 11 5.68 -14.51 45.17
C GLN A 11 5.91 -13.66 43.91
N GLN A 12 6.65 -12.57 44.07
CA GLN A 12 7.04 -11.67 42.98
C GLN A 12 8.01 -12.41 42.05
N ASN A 13 7.50 -12.85 40.90
CA ASN A 13 8.31 -13.34 39.79
C ASN A 13 9.26 -12.23 39.29
N THR A 14 10.53 -12.61 39.07
CA THR A 14 11.64 -11.80 38.52
C THR A 14 11.40 -11.18 37.14
N ASN A 15 10.27 -11.50 36.48
CA ASN A 15 9.80 -10.86 35.24
C ASN A 15 9.06 -9.52 35.47
N SER A 16 8.79 -9.13 36.72
CA SER A 16 8.05 -7.91 37.09
C SER A 16 8.85 -6.61 36.93
N SER A 17 10.18 -6.64 36.84
CA SER A 17 11.01 -5.41 36.85
C SER A 17 11.13 -4.72 35.49
N LYS A 18 10.97 -5.44 34.38
CA LYS A 18 11.19 -4.91 33.00
C LYS A 18 9.94 -4.31 32.36
N GLN A 19 8.74 -4.67 32.83
CA GLN A 19 7.47 -4.17 32.27
C GLN A 19 7.29 -2.64 32.33
N PRO A 20 7.54 -1.94 33.45
CA PRO A 20 7.41 -0.49 33.49
C PRO A 20 8.40 0.21 32.54
N LEU A 21 9.61 -0.35 32.37
CA LEU A 21 10.65 0.20 31.49
C LEU A 21 10.27 0.11 30.00
N ILE A 22 9.63 -0.98 29.59
CA ILE A 22 9.13 -1.15 28.22
C ILE A 22 7.95 -0.20 27.98
N ALA A 23 7.05 -0.07 28.97
CA ALA A 23 5.89 0.81 28.88
C ALA A 23 6.27 2.30 28.77
N THR A 24 7.31 2.74 29.49
CA THR A 24 7.83 4.11 29.37
C THR A 24 8.44 4.35 27.99
N ALA A 25 9.26 3.43 27.47
CA ALA A 25 9.88 3.57 26.15
C ALA A 25 8.84 3.71 25.03
N ILE A 26 7.81 2.86 25.03
CA ILE A 26 6.69 2.92 24.07
C ILE A 26 5.92 4.24 24.19
N SER A 27 5.68 4.69 25.42
CA SER A 27 4.91 5.92 25.67
C SER A 27 5.68 7.19 25.29
N ILE A 28 7.00 7.22 25.50
CA ILE A 28 7.88 8.31 25.03
C ILE A 28 7.86 8.38 23.50
N LEU A 29 8.04 7.24 22.83
CA LEU A 29 7.97 7.18 21.37
C LEU A 29 6.59 7.64 20.85
N SER A 30 5.52 7.23 21.52
CA SER A 30 4.16 7.67 21.22
C SER A 30 4.00 9.19 21.29
N ILE A 31 4.52 9.84 22.34
CA ILE A 31 4.47 11.30 22.47
C ILE A 31 5.27 11.98 21.36
N ILE A 32 6.49 11.50 21.07
CA ILE A 32 7.35 12.07 20.02
C ILE A 32 6.66 12.02 18.65
N ILE A 33 6.10 10.86 18.29
CA ILE A 33 5.41 10.68 17.00
C ILE A 33 4.17 11.59 16.92
N ASN A 34 3.35 11.65 17.97
CA ASN A 34 2.16 12.51 17.96
C ASN A 34 2.52 14.01 17.93
N MET A 35 3.60 14.42 18.60
CA MET A 35 4.13 15.78 18.51
C MET A 35 4.60 16.13 17.10
N LEU A 36 5.30 15.21 16.42
CA LEU A 36 5.70 15.37 15.02
C LEU A 36 4.49 15.54 14.10
N ILE A 37 3.45 14.71 14.29
CA ILE A 37 2.19 14.83 13.54
C ILE A 37 1.54 16.20 13.77
N LEU A 38 1.46 16.68 15.01
CA LEU A 38 0.93 18.00 15.34
C LEU A 38 1.73 19.14 14.69
N ALA A 39 3.06 19.04 14.67
CA ALA A 39 3.92 20.01 13.98
C ALA A 39 3.62 20.07 12.47
N THR A 40 3.33 18.93 11.83
CA THR A 40 2.92 18.93 10.42
C THR A 40 1.58 19.62 10.19
N PHE A 41 0.63 19.51 11.12
CA PHE A 41 -0.68 20.16 11.01
C PHE A 41 -0.58 21.68 11.05
N GLN A 42 0.40 22.24 11.75
CA GLN A 42 0.65 23.68 11.75
C GLN A 42 1.07 24.19 10.36
N LYS A 43 1.76 23.36 9.57
CA LYS A 43 2.25 23.70 8.22
C LYS A 43 1.21 23.48 7.11
N VAL A 44 0.06 22.89 7.41
CA VAL A 44 -1.02 22.68 6.43
C VAL A 44 -1.80 23.99 6.20
N PRO A 45 -1.88 24.51 4.96
CA PRO A 45 -2.45 25.84 4.68
C PRO A 45 -3.97 25.90 4.86
N LYS A 46 -4.69 24.79 4.65
CA LYS A 46 -6.14 24.71 4.85
C LYS A 46 -6.48 23.50 5.71
N LYS A 47 -7.02 23.73 6.90
CA LYS A 47 -7.36 22.68 7.87
C LYS A 47 -8.85 22.35 7.80
N PRO A 48 -9.27 21.27 7.10
CA PRO A 48 -10.65 20.83 7.14
C PRO A 48 -11.04 20.36 8.55
N LYS A 49 -12.35 20.26 8.81
CA LYS A 49 -12.93 19.79 10.09
C LYS A 49 -12.26 18.53 10.61
N GLN A 50 -11.98 17.58 9.71
CA GLN A 50 -11.35 16.31 10.04
C GLN A 50 -9.95 16.45 10.64
N ILE A 51 -9.11 17.39 10.16
CA ILE A 51 -7.78 17.60 10.73
C ILE A 51 -7.89 18.08 12.19
N TRP A 52 -8.90 18.89 12.51
CA TRP A 52 -9.16 19.32 13.89
C TRP A 52 -9.64 18.17 14.78
N LEU A 53 -10.50 17.27 14.29
CA LEU A 53 -10.89 16.08 15.05
C LEU A 53 -9.69 15.17 15.34
N ILE A 54 -8.79 15.03 14.38
CA ILE A 54 -7.56 14.23 14.52
C ILE A 54 -6.57 14.93 15.45
N PHE A 55 -6.48 16.26 15.42
CA PHE A 55 -5.74 17.03 16.41
C PHE A 55 -6.20 16.71 17.84
N GLY A 56 -7.53 16.70 18.07
CA GLY A 56 -8.11 16.32 19.36
C GLY A 56 -7.71 14.89 19.79
N LEU A 57 -7.75 13.94 18.86
CA LEU A 57 -7.33 12.56 19.10
C LEU A 57 -5.82 12.46 19.42
N CYS A 58 -4.95 13.21 18.73
CA CYS A 58 -3.52 13.27 19.05
C CYS A 58 -3.29 13.78 20.49
N CYS A 59 -3.99 14.83 20.90
CA CYS A 59 -3.90 15.36 22.27
C CYS A 59 -4.36 14.32 23.31
N ALA A 60 -5.46 13.62 23.05
CA ALA A 60 -5.96 12.55 23.93
C ALA A 60 -4.95 11.41 24.08
N VAL A 61 -4.34 10.95 22.98
CA VAL A 61 -3.30 9.90 23.00
C VAL A 61 -2.07 10.36 23.77
N MET A 62 -1.64 11.61 23.61
CA MET A 62 -0.51 12.16 24.37
C MET A 62 -0.78 12.20 25.87
N ILE A 63 -1.96 12.65 26.30
CA ILE A 63 -2.38 12.66 27.72
C ILE A 63 -2.37 11.23 28.28
N ARG A 64 -2.88 10.27 27.49
CA ARG A 64 -2.90 8.86 27.86
C ARG A 64 -1.49 8.25 27.98
N SER A 65 -0.57 8.62 27.10
CA SER A 65 0.84 8.19 27.15
C SER A 65 1.60 8.82 28.32
N MET A 66 1.30 10.09 28.65
CA MET A 66 1.82 10.75 29.85
C MET A 66 1.38 10.03 31.14
N ALA A 67 0.13 9.56 31.21
CA ALA A 67 -0.36 8.76 32.33
C ALA A 67 0.49 7.51 32.58
N THR A 68 0.87 6.79 31.52
CA THR A 68 1.72 5.60 31.60
C THR A 68 3.12 5.92 32.12
N ILE A 69 3.71 7.04 31.67
CA ILE A 69 5.04 7.46 32.13
C ILE A 69 5.01 7.79 33.63
N ILE A 70 4.02 8.57 34.09
CA ILE A 70 3.88 8.95 35.50
C ILE A 70 3.59 7.72 36.38
N SER A 71 2.78 6.77 35.89
CA SER A 71 2.52 5.53 36.62
C SER A 71 3.76 4.65 36.74
N ALA A 72 4.53 4.51 35.66
CA ALA A 72 5.74 3.70 35.65
C ALA A 72 6.83 4.32 36.52
N SER A 73 7.00 5.66 36.48
CA SER A 73 7.95 6.35 37.36
C SER A 73 7.58 6.15 38.83
N ARG A 74 6.30 6.23 39.18
CA ARG A 74 5.81 5.94 40.54
C ARG A 74 6.11 4.50 40.96
N GLN A 75 5.86 3.52 40.09
CA GLN A 75 6.16 2.10 40.37
C GLN A 75 7.66 1.86 40.58
N MET A 76 8.53 2.53 39.81
CA MET A 76 9.98 2.43 39.98
C MET A 76 10.44 3.03 41.33
N VAL A 77 9.89 4.17 41.74
CA VAL A 77 10.20 4.80 43.04
C VAL A 77 9.71 3.97 44.22
N VAL A 78 8.51 3.39 44.13
CA VAL A 78 7.99 2.51 45.20
C VAL A 78 8.78 1.20 45.25
N ALA A 79 9.23 0.68 44.10
CA ALA A 79 10.09 -0.49 44.06
C ALA A 79 11.47 -0.25 44.70
N SER A 80 12.02 0.97 44.62
CA SER A 80 13.32 1.29 45.23
C SER A 80 13.27 1.55 46.74
N VAL A 81 12.14 2.07 47.25
CA VAL A 81 11.93 2.34 48.69
C VAL A 81 11.34 1.13 49.43
N GLY A 82 10.77 0.17 48.71
CA GLY A 82 10.05 -0.98 49.26
C GLY A 82 8.53 -0.75 49.22
N VAL A 83 7.75 -1.82 49.09
CA VAL A 83 6.29 -1.71 48.96
C VAL A 83 5.67 -1.34 50.32
N TYR A 84 5.08 -0.15 50.42
CA TYR A 84 4.34 0.32 51.60
C TYR A 84 2.89 0.68 51.25
N LYS A 85 2.05 0.87 52.29
CA LYS A 85 0.65 1.26 52.16
C LYS A 85 0.47 2.74 52.50
N ILE A 86 -0.46 3.39 51.81
CA ILE A 86 -0.85 4.79 52.05
C ILE A 86 -2.37 4.92 52.14
N ALA A 87 -2.84 5.99 52.80
CA ALA A 87 -4.26 6.32 52.82
C ALA A 87 -4.77 6.58 51.39
N GLY A 88 -5.92 6.01 51.06
CA GLY A 88 -6.49 6.07 49.71
C GLY A 88 -6.70 7.48 49.16
N TRP A 89 -7.10 8.44 50.02
CA TRP A 89 -7.28 9.83 49.59
C TRP A 89 -5.97 10.51 49.21
N LYS A 90 -4.84 10.19 49.88
CA LYS A 90 -3.50 10.70 49.52
C LYS A 90 -3.08 10.18 48.15
N CYS A 91 -3.41 8.93 47.86
CA CYS A 91 -3.16 8.30 46.58
C CYS A 91 -3.95 8.96 45.44
N LEU A 92 -5.21 9.33 45.68
CA LEU A 92 -6.04 10.08 44.73
C LEU A 92 -5.55 11.52 44.51
N ALA A 93 -5.11 12.20 45.58
CA ALA A 93 -4.58 13.57 45.49
C ALA A 93 -3.19 13.65 44.82
N GLN A 94 -2.31 12.70 45.08
CA GLN A 94 -0.94 12.66 44.53
C GLN A 94 -0.85 11.89 43.20
N GLY A 95 -1.86 11.09 42.85
CA GLY A 95 -1.86 10.19 41.69
C GLY A 95 -2.26 10.89 40.40
N LEU A 96 -1.45 11.82 39.90
CA LEU A 96 -1.71 12.53 38.63
C LEU A 96 -1.93 11.57 37.45
N HIS A 97 -1.26 10.41 37.45
CA HIS A 97 -1.46 9.37 36.43
C HIS A 97 -2.90 8.89 36.36
N LEU A 98 -3.61 8.76 37.50
CA LEU A 98 -5.01 8.32 37.54
C LEU A 98 -5.92 9.28 36.77
N ILE A 99 -5.70 10.58 36.93
CA ILE A 99 -6.42 11.64 36.20
C ILE A 99 -6.18 11.51 34.70
N CYS A 100 -4.90 11.41 34.32
CA CYS A 100 -4.51 11.35 32.91
C CYS A 100 -4.97 10.06 32.22
N TYR A 101 -5.03 8.92 32.94
CA TYR A 101 -5.59 7.67 32.42
C TYR A 101 -7.07 7.83 32.08
N GLU A 102 -7.87 8.34 33.02
CA GLU A 102 -9.31 8.51 32.84
C GLU A 102 -9.63 9.50 31.72
N ILE A 103 -8.99 10.68 31.74
CA ILE A 103 -9.20 11.69 30.69
C ILE A 103 -8.74 11.14 29.33
N GLY A 104 -7.58 10.51 29.26
CA GLY A 104 -7.03 9.97 28.01
C GLY A 104 -7.91 8.90 27.38
N ASP A 105 -8.39 7.93 28.17
CA ASP A 105 -9.25 6.84 27.69
C ASP A 105 -10.62 7.36 27.23
N CYS A 106 -11.24 8.24 28.02
CA CYS A 106 -12.57 8.80 27.70
C CYS A 106 -12.52 9.69 26.46
N THR A 107 -11.53 10.59 26.38
CA THR A 107 -11.44 11.56 25.29
C THR A 107 -11.00 10.92 23.97
N SER A 108 -10.08 9.94 23.99
CA SER A 108 -9.72 9.19 22.78
C SER A 108 -10.90 8.42 22.21
N THR A 109 -11.67 7.73 23.07
CA THR A 109 -12.91 7.04 22.69
C THR A 109 -13.95 8.02 22.12
N ALA A 110 -14.14 9.17 22.77
CA ALA A 110 -15.06 10.21 22.30
C ALA A 110 -14.67 10.76 20.92
N PHE A 111 -13.39 11.04 20.66
CA PHE A 111 -12.95 11.52 19.35
C PHE A 111 -13.15 10.49 18.24
N ILE A 112 -12.87 9.21 18.49
CA ILE A 112 -13.10 8.13 17.51
C ILE A 112 -14.60 7.99 17.18
N PHE A 113 -15.46 8.09 18.20
CA PHE A 113 -16.91 8.14 18.02
C PHE A 113 -17.36 9.37 17.21
N ILE A 114 -16.89 10.57 17.56
CA ILE A 114 -17.22 11.82 16.87
C ILE A 114 -16.75 11.77 15.41
N ILE A 115 -15.57 11.21 15.13
CA ILE A 115 -15.07 11.00 13.76
C ILE A 115 -16.05 10.13 12.97
N SER A 116 -16.54 9.04 13.55
CA SER A 116 -17.49 8.14 12.87
C SER A 116 -18.86 8.79 12.64
N LEU A 117 -19.34 9.56 13.61
CA LEU A 117 -20.57 10.34 13.53
C LEU A 117 -20.47 11.45 12.46
N ASP A 118 -19.33 12.12 12.36
CA ASP A 118 -19.04 13.11 11.31
C ASP A 118 -19.08 12.46 9.91
N ARG A 119 -18.51 11.25 9.74
CA ARG A 119 -18.59 10.49 8.48
C ARG A 119 -20.01 10.04 8.16
N PHE A 120 -20.78 9.61 9.17
CA PHE A 120 -22.18 9.25 9.00
C PHE A 120 -23.02 10.43 8.49
N PHE A 121 -22.86 11.61 9.08
CA PHE A 121 -23.58 12.81 8.61
C PHE A 121 -23.13 13.26 7.22
N ALA A 122 -21.84 13.19 6.91
CA ALA A 122 -21.33 13.51 5.58
C ALA A 122 -21.95 12.61 4.48
N MET A 123 -22.24 11.34 4.80
CA MET A 123 -22.81 10.38 3.84
C MET A 123 -24.34 10.39 3.77
N THR A 124 -25.04 10.67 4.87
CA THR A 124 -26.52 10.64 4.94
C THR A 124 -27.15 11.94 4.49
N SER A 125 -26.77 13.08 5.10
CA SER A 125 -27.43 14.37 4.89
C SER A 125 -26.43 15.52 4.72
N PHE A 126 -26.32 15.99 3.48
CA PHE A 126 -25.42 17.10 3.13
C PHE A 126 -25.78 18.41 3.84
N GLU A 127 -27.07 18.76 3.91
CA GLU A 127 -27.51 20.01 4.52
C GLU A 127 -27.15 20.09 6.00
N ARG A 128 -27.29 18.97 6.73
CA ARG A 128 -26.91 18.90 8.14
C ARG A 128 -25.39 18.99 8.32
N TYR A 129 -24.62 18.31 7.47
CA TYR A 129 -23.17 18.36 7.51
C TYR A 129 -22.61 19.76 7.18
N LYS A 130 -23.26 20.53 6.31
CA LYS A 130 -22.86 21.90 5.97
C LYS A 130 -23.07 22.88 7.14
N LYS A 131 -24.15 22.73 7.90
CA LYS A 131 -24.44 23.57 9.09
C LYS A 131 -23.36 23.46 10.17
N PHE A 132 -22.75 22.29 10.30
CA PHE A 132 -21.69 22.07 11.28
C PHE A 132 -20.36 22.67 10.78
N THR A 133 -19.95 23.84 11.28
CA THR A 133 -18.74 24.54 10.77
C THR A 133 -17.46 24.17 11.51
N ILE A 134 -16.30 24.62 11.01
CA ILE A 134 -14.99 24.38 11.66
C ILE A 134 -14.94 24.99 13.08
N ARG A 135 -15.58 26.16 13.30
CA ARG A 135 -15.66 26.78 14.63
C ARG A 135 -16.37 25.89 15.64
N HIS A 136 -17.43 25.20 15.23
CA HIS A 136 -18.13 24.25 16.09
C HIS A 136 -17.24 23.06 16.46
N VAL A 137 -16.41 22.56 15.54
CA VAL A 137 -15.44 21.49 15.83
C VAL A 137 -14.39 21.93 16.85
N GLN A 138 -13.89 23.17 16.74
CA GLN A 138 -12.91 23.71 17.70
C GLN A 138 -13.49 23.83 19.11
N ILE A 139 -14.73 24.34 19.22
CA ILE A 139 -15.45 24.41 20.49
C ILE A 139 -15.71 22.99 21.03
N LEU A 140 -16.14 22.07 20.16
CA LEU A 140 -16.41 20.68 20.54
C LEU A 140 -15.19 19.99 21.16
N ILE A 141 -13.97 20.22 20.63
CA ILE A 141 -12.74 19.68 21.21
C ILE A 141 -12.58 20.15 22.67
N GLY A 142 -12.75 21.44 22.94
CA GLY A 142 -12.69 21.98 24.31
C GLY A 142 -13.78 21.42 25.22
N VAL A 143 -15.01 21.28 24.72
CA VAL A 143 -16.12 20.67 25.45
C VAL A 143 -15.82 19.22 25.83
N VAL A 144 -15.27 18.42 24.92
CA VAL A 144 -14.93 17.01 25.20
C VAL A 144 -13.91 16.89 26.34
N PHE A 145 -12.86 17.70 26.35
CA PHE A 145 -11.87 17.68 27.43
C PHE A 145 -12.42 18.23 28.77
N THR A 146 -13.21 19.29 28.73
CA THR A 146 -13.80 19.88 29.95
C THR A 146 -14.82 18.95 30.59
N VAL A 147 -15.68 18.29 29.81
CA VAL A 147 -16.64 17.29 30.31
C VAL A 147 -15.90 16.11 30.95
N ALA A 148 -14.83 15.61 30.32
CA ALA A 148 -14.02 14.52 30.87
C ALA A 148 -13.36 14.91 32.21
N LEU A 149 -12.86 16.15 32.32
CA LEU A 149 -12.27 16.67 33.55
C LEU A 149 -13.31 16.81 34.67
N VAL A 150 -14.47 17.42 34.37
CA VAL A 150 -15.55 17.61 35.35
C VAL A 150 -16.07 16.26 35.87
N TYR A 151 -16.28 15.29 34.97
CA TYR A 151 -16.67 13.93 35.32
C TYR A 151 -15.66 13.29 36.30
N TYR A 152 -14.36 13.42 36.02
CA TYR A 152 -13.32 12.92 36.91
C TYR A 152 -13.34 13.63 38.27
N CYS A 153 -13.48 14.96 38.31
CA CYS A 153 -13.52 15.71 39.57
C CYS A 153 -14.69 15.26 40.47
N ILE A 154 -15.88 15.07 39.89
CA ILE A 154 -17.06 14.56 40.62
C ILE A 154 -16.77 13.17 41.17
N LEU A 155 -16.22 12.27 40.35
CA LEU A 155 -15.86 10.92 40.75
C LEU A 155 -14.82 10.92 41.88
N ALA A 156 -13.79 11.77 41.79
CA ALA A 156 -12.74 11.87 42.77
C ALA A 156 -13.26 12.35 44.13
N VAL A 157 -14.19 13.31 44.15
CA VAL A 157 -14.84 13.77 45.39
C VAL A 157 -15.70 12.66 45.99
N LEU A 158 -16.53 11.98 45.18
CA LEU A 158 -17.41 10.91 45.66
C LEU A 158 -16.63 9.72 46.23
N ILE A 159 -15.62 9.22 45.51
CA ILE A 159 -14.81 8.09 45.96
C ILE A 159 -13.88 8.51 47.11
N GLY A 160 -13.31 9.71 47.06
CA GLY A 160 -12.41 10.25 48.08
C GLY A 160 -13.07 10.40 49.45
N THR A 161 -14.30 10.93 49.49
CA THR A 161 -15.03 11.21 50.74
C THR A 161 -15.74 9.98 51.30
N ILE A 162 -16.35 9.15 50.44
CA ILE A 162 -17.21 8.03 50.88
C ILE A 162 -16.43 6.73 51.03
N TYR A 163 -15.50 6.43 50.11
CA TYR A 163 -14.87 5.10 50.00
C TYR A 163 -13.43 5.04 50.52
N LEU A 164 -12.63 6.10 50.30
CA LEU A 164 -11.19 6.10 50.58
C LEU A 164 -10.80 6.70 51.94
N SER A 165 -11.74 7.33 52.67
CA SER A 165 -11.46 8.00 53.95
C SER A 165 -10.88 7.06 55.03
N LYS A 166 -11.25 5.77 55.02
CA LYS A 166 -10.83 4.76 56.03
C LYS A 166 -10.05 3.57 55.46
N ARG A 167 -9.66 3.60 54.16
CA ARG A 167 -9.05 2.44 53.48
C ARG A 167 -7.59 2.70 53.12
N GLU A 168 -6.73 1.72 53.43
CA GLU A 168 -5.33 1.71 53.02
C GLU A 168 -5.16 0.99 51.68
N VAL A 169 -4.37 1.58 50.78
CA VAL A 169 -4.08 1.07 49.43
C VAL A 169 -2.57 1.02 49.19
N SER A 170 -2.12 0.27 48.18
CA SER A 170 -0.69 0.23 47.84
C SER A 170 -0.17 1.61 47.43
N ALA A 171 1.06 1.97 47.83
CA ALA A 171 1.72 3.20 47.41
C ALA A 171 1.90 3.32 45.88
N ASN A 172 1.79 2.20 45.15
CA ASN A 172 1.78 2.16 43.69
C ASN A 172 0.53 2.81 43.06
N CYS A 173 -0.55 3.00 43.83
CA CYS A 173 -1.77 3.62 43.36
C CYS A 173 -2.34 2.96 42.10
N TYR A 174 -2.57 1.65 42.18
CA TYR A 174 -3.18 0.90 41.09
C TYR A 174 -4.62 1.35 40.85
N ARG A 175 -4.98 1.55 39.58
CA ARG A 175 -6.31 2.03 39.16
C ARG A 175 -7.44 1.22 39.81
N GLY A 176 -7.34 -0.11 39.81
CA GLY A 176 -8.37 -1.01 40.38
C GLY A 176 -8.40 -1.12 41.91
N GLU A 177 -7.39 -0.61 42.61
CA GLU A 177 -7.39 -0.55 44.09
C GLU A 177 -8.00 0.77 44.58
N VAL A 178 -7.70 1.86 43.87
CA VAL A 178 -8.14 3.22 44.20
C VAL A 178 -9.56 3.48 43.71
N LEU A 179 -9.85 3.09 42.48
CA LEU A 179 -11.20 3.09 41.91
C LEU A 179 -11.82 1.72 42.20
N THR A 180 -13.05 1.71 42.70
CA THR A 180 -13.76 0.46 43.05
C THR A 180 -13.77 -0.50 41.86
N LEU A 181 -13.58 -1.81 42.09
CA LEU A 181 -13.63 -2.82 41.02
C LEU A 181 -14.92 -2.74 40.18
N LEU A 182 -16.05 -2.44 40.83
CA LEU A 182 -17.34 -2.22 40.17
C LEU A 182 -17.30 -1.03 39.19
N TYR A 183 -16.67 0.07 39.57
CA TYR A 183 -16.48 1.23 38.70
C TYR A 183 -15.66 0.86 37.47
N CYS A 184 -14.52 0.18 37.65
CA CYS A 184 -13.70 -0.28 36.54
C CYS A 184 -14.47 -1.22 35.60
N LYS A 185 -15.31 -2.11 36.15
CA LYS A 185 -16.19 -2.99 35.36
C LYS A 185 -17.19 -2.21 34.51
N VAL A 186 -17.88 -1.24 35.11
CA VAL A 186 -18.85 -0.39 34.41
C VAL A 186 -18.17 0.46 33.35
N LEU A 187 -17.09 1.15 33.70
CA LEU A 187 -16.37 2.03 32.78
C LEU A 187 -15.88 1.28 31.54
N ILE A 188 -15.17 0.17 31.71
CA ILE A 188 -14.65 -0.60 30.56
C ILE A 188 -15.80 -1.14 29.70
N SER A 189 -16.91 -1.56 30.31
CA SER A 189 -18.11 -2.00 29.58
C SER A 189 -18.75 -0.86 28.79
N THR A 190 -18.81 0.36 29.37
CA THR A 190 -19.33 1.54 28.67
C THR A 190 -18.45 1.99 27.51
N LEU A 191 -17.12 1.95 27.67
CA LEU A 191 -16.18 2.29 26.60
C LEU A 191 -16.33 1.29 25.44
N LEU A 192 -16.41 -0.02 25.74
CA LEU A 192 -16.63 -1.04 24.74
C LEU A 192 -17.96 -0.83 23.97
N PHE A 193 -19.04 -0.49 24.69
CA PHE A 193 -20.31 -0.18 24.06
C PHE A 193 -20.20 0.99 23.07
N ILE A 194 -19.50 2.07 23.44
CA ILE A 194 -19.27 3.22 22.55
C ILE A 194 -18.47 2.80 21.31
N PHE A 195 -17.45 1.95 21.47
CA PHE A 195 -16.69 1.43 20.32
C PHE A 195 -17.54 0.57 19.37
N ILE A 196 -18.44 -0.25 19.90
CA ILE A 196 -19.37 -1.04 19.08
C ILE A 196 -20.30 -0.11 18.28
N VAL A 197 -20.90 0.88 18.95
CA VAL A 197 -21.77 1.89 18.30
C VAL A 197 -21.01 2.64 17.21
N THR A 198 -19.74 2.99 17.47
CA THR A 198 -18.85 3.65 16.50
C THR A 198 -18.71 2.83 15.22
N VAL A 199 -18.41 1.54 15.33
CA VAL A 199 -18.28 0.64 14.17
C VAL A 199 -19.61 0.52 13.42
N VAL A 200 -20.72 0.38 14.14
CA VAL A 200 -22.06 0.33 13.53
C VAL A 200 -22.34 1.61 12.73
N LEU A 201 -22.13 2.80 13.30
CA LEU A 201 -22.30 4.06 12.59
C LEU A 201 -21.43 4.16 11.33
N TYR A 202 -20.18 3.71 11.41
CA TYR A 202 -19.26 3.72 10.27
C TYR A 202 -19.68 2.72 9.17
N THR A 203 -20.17 1.54 9.54
CA THR A 203 -20.69 0.56 8.57
C THR A 203 -21.92 1.08 7.86
N ILE A 204 -22.84 1.74 8.57
CA ILE A 204 -24.01 2.38 7.95
C ILE A 204 -23.56 3.48 6.98
N ALA A 205 -22.58 4.30 7.35
CA ALA A 205 -22.00 5.32 6.46
C ALA A 205 -21.43 4.69 5.17
N CYS A 206 -20.76 3.53 5.29
CA CYS A 206 -20.23 2.79 4.15
C CYS A 206 -21.33 2.16 3.26
N LEU A 207 -22.40 1.64 3.85
CA LEU A 207 -23.55 1.10 3.12
C LEU A 207 -24.25 2.21 2.34
N VAL A 208 -24.54 3.35 2.98
CA VAL A 208 -25.14 4.53 2.32
C VAL A 208 -24.24 5.03 1.18
N MET A 209 -22.92 5.02 1.37
CA MET A 209 -21.94 5.38 0.34
C MET A 209 -22.02 4.46 -0.90
N ARG A 210 -22.30 3.16 -0.71
CA ARG A 210 -22.45 2.17 -1.79
C ARG A 210 -23.83 2.24 -2.45
N CYS A 211 -24.90 2.43 -1.67
CA CYS A 211 -26.28 2.45 -2.15
C CYS A 211 -26.65 3.74 -2.90
N ARG A 212 -26.01 4.88 -2.60
CA ARG A 212 -26.20 6.13 -3.38
C ARG A 212 -25.54 6.03 -4.76
N LYS A 213 -26.26 5.43 -5.72
CA LYS A 213 -26.04 5.68 -7.16
C LYS A 213 -26.30 7.16 -7.43
N VAL A 214 -25.39 7.81 -8.17
CA VAL A 214 -25.46 9.24 -8.47
C VAL A 214 -26.60 9.46 -9.48
N VAL A 215 -27.82 9.64 -8.98
CA VAL A 215 -28.97 10.06 -9.79
C VAL A 215 -28.95 11.58 -9.89
N GLY A 216 -28.90 12.12 -11.11
CA GLY A 216 -29.30 13.50 -11.45
C GLY A 216 -28.62 14.69 -10.75
N SER A 217 -27.49 14.53 -10.06
CA SER A 217 -26.90 15.63 -9.27
C SER A 217 -25.91 16.49 -10.06
N ASN A 218 -26.00 17.82 -9.88
CA ASN A 218 -25.05 18.87 -10.31
C ASN A 218 -23.58 18.42 -10.17
N SER A 219 -22.75 18.82 -11.15
CA SER A 219 -21.32 18.50 -11.24
C SER A 219 -20.54 18.82 -9.95
N VAL A 220 -20.88 19.92 -9.28
CA VAL A 220 -20.28 20.36 -8.01
C VAL A 220 -20.52 19.36 -6.87
N ARG A 221 -21.77 18.93 -6.68
CA ARG A 221 -22.15 17.97 -5.62
C ARG A 221 -21.57 16.58 -5.88
N ARG A 222 -21.41 16.20 -7.15
CA ARG A 222 -20.70 14.97 -7.55
C ARG A 222 -19.21 15.02 -7.17
N ASN A 223 -18.54 16.14 -7.42
CA ASN A 223 -17.14 16.33 -7.07
C ASN A 223 -16.92 16.38 -5.55
N GLN A 224 -17.85 16.97 -4.79
CA GLN A 224 -17.81 16.96 -3.32
C GLN A 224 -18.00 15.55 -2.75
N LEU A 225 -18.96 14.77 -3.26
CA LEU A 225 -19.15 13.38 -2.83
C LEU A 225 -17.91 12.52 -3.09
N LYS A 226 -17.21 12.71 -4.22
CA LYS A 226 -15.94 12.05 -4.52
C LYS A 226 -14.88 12.36 -3.44
N ARG A 227 -14.77 13.62 -2.99
CA ARG A 227 -13.83 14.02 -1.93
C ARG A 227 -14.17 13.34 -0.60
N GLU A 228 -15.44 13.40 -0.18
CA GLU A 228 -15.89 12.78 1.07
C GLU A 228 -15.75 11.25 1.07
N LYS A 229 -15.90 10.59 -0.10
CA LYS A 229 -15.62 9.15 -0.27
C LYS A 229 -14.15 8.81 -0.05
N VAL A 230 -13.24 9.60 -0.62
CA VAL A 230 -11.79 9.42 -0.42
C VAL A 230 -11.43 9.59 1.05
N VAL A 231 -11.98 10.64 1.70
CA VAL A 231 -11.79 10.88 3.13
C VAL A 231 -12.29 9.69 3.97
N THR A 232 -13.49 9.19 3.68
CA THR A 232 -14.10 8.07 4.43
C THR A 232 -13.28 6.79 4.31
N LYS A 233 -12.72 6.52 3.12
CA LYS A 233 -11.78 5.40 2.91
C LYS A 233 -10.49 5.55 3.72
N ARG A 234 -9.97 6.77 3.90
CA ARG A 234 -8.77 7.01 4.74
C ARG A 234 -9.07 6.76 6.22
N VAL A 235 -10.23 7.22 6.71
CA VAL A 235 -10.68 6.99 8.10
C VAL A 235 -10.92 5.51 8.39
N ALA A 236 -11.18 4.69 7.36
CA ALA A 236 -11.37 3.24 7.50
C ALA A 236 -10.20 2.57 8.23
N VAL A 237 -8.97 3.05 8.02
CA VAL A 237 -7.77 2.47 8.65
C VAL A 237 -7.84 2.58 10.18
N ILE A 238 -8.23 3.74 10.70
CA ILE A 238 -8.38 3.96 12.14
C ILE A 238 -9.47 3.04 12.70
N ILE A 239 -10.64 2.97 12.04
CA ILE A 239 -11.79 2.21 12.55
C ILE A 239 -11.56 0.69 12.49
N VAL A 240 -10.97 0.19 11.39
CA VAL A 240 -10.65 -1.24 11.23
C VAL A 240 -9.54 -1.65 12.19
N SER A 241 -8.51 -0.83 12.35
CA SER A 241 -7.44 -1.10 13.32
C SER A 241 -7.97 -1.10 14.76
N THR A 242 -8.84 -0.14 15.12
CA THR A 242 -9.50 -0.08 16.44
C THR A 242 -10.35 -1.35 16.70
N LEU A 243 -11.03 -1.88 15.69
CA LEU A 243 -11.80 -3.13 15.80
C LEU A 243 -10.88 -4.32 16.16
N ILE A 244 -9.75 -4.44 15.47
CA ILE A 244 -8.81 -5.57 15.64
C ILE A 244 -8.04 -5.45 16.96
N THR A 245 -7.52 -4.27 17.25
CA THR A 245 -6.53 -4.07 18.33
C THR A 245 -7.17 -3.68 19.66
N HIS A 246 -8.38 -3.10 19.65
CA HIS A 246 -9.03 -2.61 20.86
C HIS A 246 -10.34 -3.35 21.16
N ILE A 247 -11.26 -3.44 20.20
CA ILE A 247 -12.60 -4.02 20.46
C ILE A 247 -12.51 -5.52 20.77
N ILE A 248 -11.80 -6.31 19.95
CA ILE A 248 -11.70 -7.76 20.17
C ILE A 248 -11.02 -8.09 21.51
N PRO A 249 -9.84 -7.53 21.85
CA PRO A 249 -9.18 -7.82 23.12
C PRO A 249 -9.95 -7.32 24.34
N VAL A 250 -10.57 -6.13 24.27
CA VAL A 250 -11.36 -5.58 25.38
C VAL A 250 -12.66 -6.36 25.58
N SER A 251 -13.31 -6.82 24.50
CA SER A 251 -14.49 -7.70 24.60
C SER A 251 -14.17 -8.99 25.34
N PHE A 252 -13.05 -9.63 25.00
CA PHE A 252 -12.59 -10.82 25.71
C PHE A 252 -12.28 -10.53 27.19
N CYS A 253 -11.71 -9.36 27.48
CA CYS A 253 -11.44 -8.92 28.85
C CYS A 253 -12.72 -8.72 29.66
N VAL A 254 -13.73 -8.02 29.09
CA VAL A 254 -15.01 -7.75 29.76
C VAL A 254 -15.74 -9.06 30.09
N VAL A 255 -15.81 -10.01 29.15
CA VAL A 255 -16.45 -11.31 29.38
C VAL A 255 -15.80 -12.06 30.55
N ASN A 256 -14.48 -12.11 30.60
CA ASN A 256 -13.76 -12.80 31.68
C ASN A 256 -13.84 -12.05 33.01
N MET A 257 -13.85 -10.71 32.98
CA MET A 257 -13.96 -9.85 34.15
C MET A 257 -15.35 -9.94 34.81
N TRP A 258 -16.41 -10.13 34.03
CA TRP A 258 -17.75 -10.45 34.54
C TRP A 258 -17.86 -11.87 35.08
N ARG A 259 -17.06 -12.81 34.57
CA ARG A 259 -16.97 -14.20 35.06
C ARG A 259 -16.07 -14.37 36.31
N ASN A 260 -15.61 -13.27 36.93
CA ASN A 260 -14.75 -13.25 38.12
C ASN A 260 -13.47 -14.10 38.01
N GLN A 261 -12.93 -14.32 36.81
CA GLN A 261 -11.65 -15.00 36.62
C GLN A 261 -10.51 -13.97 36.51
N ASN A 262 -9.54 -14.05 37.42
CA ASN A 262 -8.38 -13.16 37.45
C ASN A 262 -7.34 -13.54 36.38
N LEU A 263 -7.49 -13.03 35.16
CA LEU A 263 -6.42 -13.08 34.15
C LEU A 263 -5.51 -11.86 34.27
N LEU A 264 -4.58 -11.91 35.24
CA LEU A 264 -3.57 -10.87 35.46
C LEU A 264 -2.75 -10.54 34.20
N GLY A 265 -2.48 -11.52 33.32
CA GLY A 265 -1.67 -11.33 32.11
C GLY A 265 -2.30 -10.50 30.99
N ILE A 266 -3.63 -10.52 30.84
CA ILE A 266 -4.33 -9.81 29.74
C ILE A 266 -4.42 -8.32 30.01
N SER A 267 -4.59 -7.93 31.29
CA SER A 267 -4.67 -6.52 31.69
C SER A 267 -3.36 -5.77 31.41
N SER A 268 -2.20 -6.38 31.66
CA SER A 268 -0.88 -5.81 31.40
C SER A 268 -0.57 -5.70 29.89
N PHE A 269 -1.04 -6.65 29.09
CA PHE A 269 -0.90 -6.61 27.63
C PHE A 269 -1.73 -5.49 26.99
N LEU A 270 -2.98 -5.34 27.42
CA LEU A 270 -3.88 -4.26 26.97
C LEU A 270 -3.33 -2.87 27.32
N LEU A 271 -2.74 -2.73 28.51
CA LEU A 271 -2.14 -1.48 28.98
C LEU A 271 -0.94 -1.03 28.12
N LEU A 272 -0.15 -1.98 27.62
CA LEU A 272 1.05 -1.72 26.82
C LEU A 272 0.74 -1.45 25.34
N MET A 273 -0.23 -2.17 24.78
CA MET A 273 -0.56 -2.12 23.34
C MET A 273 -1.41 -0.90 22.96
N HIS A 274 -2.22 -0.37 23.88
CA HIS A 274 -3.15 0.71 23.60
C HIS A 274 -2.51 2.03 23.08
N PRO A 275 -1.49 2.62 23.72
CA PRO A 275 -0.87 3.85 23.21
C PRO A 275 -0.10 3.63 21.90
N ALA A 276 0.52 2.46 21.73
CA ALA A 276 1.26 2.11 20.52
C ALA A 276 0.34 2.00 19.29
N THR A 277 -0.79 1.31 19.45
CA THR A 277 -1.77 1.07 18.37
C THR A 277 -2.45 2.36 17.91
N LEU A 278 -2.93 3.19 18.83
CA LEU A 278 -3.52 4.49 18.47
C LEU A 278 -2.52 5.44 17.82
N THR A 279 -1.25 5.41 18.25
CA THR A 279 -0.18 6.19 17.60
C THR A 279 0.10 5.70 16.19
N LEU A 280 0.14 4.38 15.99
CA LEU A 280 0.30 3.77 14.66
C LEU A 280 -0.85 4.18 13.73
N ASP A 281 -2.09 4.16 14.22
CA ASP A 281 -3.28 4.53 13.44
C ASP A 281 -3.23 5.98 12.98
N LEU A 282 -2.85 6.90 13.88
CA LEU A 282 -2.67 8.31 13.58
C LEU A 282 -1.53 8.55 12.57
N PHE A 283 -0.43 7.80 12.70
CA PHE A 283 0.69 7.86 11.77
C PHE A 283 0.31 7.33 10.39
N LEU A 284 -0.36 6.18 10.30
CA LEU A 284 -0.86 5.62 9.05
C LEU A 284 -1.86 6.55 8.38
N TYR A 285 -2.76 7.16 9.14
CA TYR A 285 -3.65 8.19 8.64
C TYR A 285 -2.87 9.38 8.04
N ALA A 286 -1.86 9.87 8.74
CA ALA A 286 -1.03 10.98 8.29
C ALA A 286 -0.28 10.67 6.97
N LEU A 287 0.17 9.42 6.78
CA LEU A 287 0.80 8.97 5.54
C LEU A 287 -0.17 8.87 4.35
N LEU A 288 -1.43 8.49 4.61
CA LEU A 288 -2.48 8.39 3.59
C LEU A 288 -3.00 9.75 3.14
N ASP A 289 -2.89 10.77 3.98
CA ASP A 289 -3.28 12.13 3.64
C ASP A 289 -2.19 12.86 2.84
N LYS A 290 -2.56 13.31 1.64
CA LYS A 290 -1.61 13.94 0.70
C LYS A 290 -1.06 15.26 1.22
N ASP A 291 -1.87 16.05 1.93
CA ASP A 291 -1.48 17.38 2.38
C ASP A 291 -0.59 17.29 3.61
N ILE A 292 -0.91 16.38 4.53
CA ILE A 292 -0.06 16.06 5.68
C ILE A 292 1.28 15.46 5.22
N ARG A 293 1.26 14.50 4.29
CA ARG A 293 2.49 13.90 3.73
C ARG A 293 3.41 14.93 3.07
N ARG A 294 2.86 15.88 2.32
CA ARG A 294 3.63 16.98 1.73
C ARG A 294 4.25 17.88 2.80
N SER A 295 3.51 18.20 3.86
CA SER A 295 4.04 18.96 5.00
C SER A 295 5.15 18.19 5.71
N PHE A 296 5.03 16.87 5.84
CA PHE A 296 6.08 16.00 6.38
C PHE A 296 7.36 16.06 5.54
N SER A 297 7.24 15.97 4.21
CA SER A 297 8.39 16.10 3.30
C SER A 297 9.06 17.47 3.38
N ARG A 298 8.29 18.56 3.57
CA ARG A 298 8.85 19.91 3.76
C ARG A 298 9.55 20.06 5.11
N LEU A 299 9.01 19.46 6.17
CA LEU A 299 9.62 19.48 7.50
C LEU A 299 10.94 18.69 7.51
N ALA A 300 10.97 17.54 6.85
CA ALA A 300 12.18 16.76 6.63
C ALA A 300 13.24 17.51 5.79
N ALA A 301 12.79 18.29 4.80
CA ALA A 301 13.62 19.17 3.98
C ALA A 301 14.10 20.46 4.69
N GLN A 302 13.54 20.80 5.86
CA GLN A 302 13.99 21.92 6.71
C GLN A 302 14.92 21.47 7.84
N THR A 303 14.90 20.18 8.20
CA THR A 303 15.78 19.58 9.22
C THR A 303 17.13 19.14 8.63
N THR A 304 17.37 19.48 7.35
CA THR A 304 18.43 18.99 6.46
C THR A 304 19.77 19.71 6.67
N THR A 305 20.11 20.04 7.93
CA THR A 305 21.44 20.52 8.33
C THR A 305 22.20 19.52 9.20
N THR A 306 21.70 18.28 9.38
CA THR A 306 22.44 17.18 10.05
C THR A 306 22.47 15.92 9.16
N THR A 307 23.68 15.52 8.77
CA THR A 307 23.99 14.84 7.49
C THR A 307 23.98 13.31 7.48
N THR A 308 23.59 12.61 8.55
CA THR A 308 23.68 11.13 8.62
C THR A 308 22.34 10.40 8.68
N THR A 309 21.29 11.00 9.25
CA THR A 309 19.95 10.36 9.36
C THR A 309 19.09 10.54 8.10
N THR A 310 19.34 11.61 7.32
CA THR A 310 18.64 11.93 6.08
C THR A 310 18.94 10.94 4.96
N ASN A 311 20.17 10.42 4.86
CA ASN A 311 20.48 9.38 3.89
C ASN A 311 19.74 8.09 4.23
N MET A 312 19.66 7.70 5.51
CA MET A 312 18.91 6.49 5.90
C MET A 312 17.40 6.66 5.70
N LEU A 313 16.83 7.82 6.04
CA LEU A 313 15.41 8.10 5.83
C LEU A 313 15.06 8.26 4.35
N TYR A 314 15.90 8.90 3.54
CA TYR A 314 15.71 9.02 2.08
C TYR A 314 15.86 7.66 1.40
N THR A 315 16.80 6.82 1.84
CA THR A 315 16.96 5.44 1.37
C THR A 315 15.78 4.57 1.80
N ALA A 316 15.29 4.72 3.04
CA ALA A 316 14.10 4.04 3.53
C ALA A 316 12.81 4.52 2.84
N LEU A 317 12.69 5.82 2.54
CA LEU A 317 11.55 6.39 1.80
C LEU A 317 11.58 6.01 0.32
N ASN A 318 12.77 5.89 -0.29
CA ASN A 318 12.93 5.32 -1.63
C ASN A 318 12.71 3.80 -1.64
N ALA A 319 13.10 3.08 -0.59
CA ALA A 319 12.70 1.69 -0.38
C ALA A 319 11.18 1.59 -0.19
N LEU A 320 10.51 2.56 0.43
CA LEU A 320 9.04 2.62 0.51
C LEU A 320 8.39 2.94 -0.84
N ARG A 321 9.09 3.60 -1.78
CA ARG A 321 8.66 3.72 -3.19
C ARG A 321 8.73 2.39 -3.95
N PHE A 322 9.54 1.43 -3.50
CA PHE A 322 9.47 0.04 -4.00
C PHE A 322 8.10 -0.57 -3.66
N PHE A 323 7.55 -0.31 -2.48
CA PHE A 323 6.21 -0.79 -2.09
C PHE A 323 5.05 0.01 -2.71
N ALA A 324 5.33 1.10 -3.43
CA ALA A 324 4.31 1.98 -3.98
C ALA A 324 3.61 1.39 -5.22
N TYR A 325 2.30 1.58 -5.26
CA TYR A 325 1.42 1.24 -6.39
C TYR A 325 1.79 2.05 -7.64
N ARG A 326 2.16 1.39 -8.74
CA ARG A 326 2.47 2.02 -10.03
C ARG A 326 1.31 1.87 -11.01
N GLN A 327 0.97 2.96 -11.70
CA GLN A 327 -0.26 3.15 -12.47
C GLN A 327 -0.22 2.47 -13.87
N ASP A 328 0.90 1.87 -14.27
CA ASP A 328 1.17 1.58 -15.69
C ASP A 328 0.95 0.12 -16.14
N ASP A 329 0.86 -0.84 -15.21
CA ASP A 329 0.79 -2.30 -15.53
C ASP A 329 -0.61 -2.94 -15.34
N SER A 330 -0.85 -4.13 -15.90
CA SER A 330 -2.20 -4.76 -15.93
C SER A 330 -2.63 -5.15 -14.52
N ASP A 331 -3.94 -5.29 -14.29
CA ASP A 331 -4.43 -5.67 -12.95
C ASP A 331 -3.88 -7.03 -12.49
N VAL A 332 -3.60 -7.92 -13.45
CA VAL A 332 -2.93 -9.21 -13.21
C VAL A 332 -1.47 -9.01 -12.81
N ASP A 333 -0.74 -8.11 -13.48
CA ASP A 333 0.66 -7.82 -13.13
C ASP A 333 0.75 -7.23 -11.72
N ARG A 334 -0.16 -6.31 -11.37
CA ARG A 334 -0.26 -5.69 -10.04
C ARG A 334 -0.49 -6.74 -8.95
N LEU A 335 -1.27 -7.78 -9.24
CA LEU A 335 -1.49 -8.88 -8.31
C LEU A 335 -0.20 -9.64 -8.00
N HIS A 336 0.71 -9.76 -8.97
CA HIS A 336 1.98 -10.50 -8.84
C HIS A 336 3.09 -9.63 -8.23
N TYR A 337 3.43 -8.50 -8.86
CA TYR A 337 4.59 -7.71 -8.43
C TYR A 337 4.30 -6.88 -7.17
N TRP A 338 3.04 -6.44 -6.96
CA TRP A 338 2.68 -5.54 -5.86
C TRP A 338 2.00 -6.28 -4.73
N LEU A 339 0.92 -7.04 -4.96
CA LEU A 339 0.22 -7.70 -3.86
C LEU A 339 1.00 -8.92 -3.35
N THR A 340 1.26 -9.90 -4.22
CA THR A 340 1.90 -11.16 -3.83
C THR A 340 3.32 -10.96 -3.31
N SER A 341 4.16 -10.19 -4.01
CA SER A 341 5.53 -9.90 -3.56
C SER A 341 5.58 -9.20 -2.19
N ASN A 342 4.71 -8.22 -1.93
CA ASN A 342 4.70 -7.52 -0.64
C ASN A 342 4.13 -8.39 0.50
N VAL A 343 3.16 -9.26 0.22
CA VAL A 343 2.66 -10.25 1.17
C VAL A 343 3.76 -11.25 1.54
N LEU A 344 4.53 -11.73 0.56
CA LEU A 344 5.66 -12.64 0.81
C LEU A 344 6.78 -11.98 1.62
N ILE A 345 7.11 -10.71 1.36
CA ILE A 345 8.05 -9.94 2.18
C ILE A 345 7.53 -9.77 3.61
N ALA A 346 6.25 -9.45 3.78
CA ALA A 346 5.64 -9.32 5.10
C ALA A 346 5.62 -10.65 5.86
N LEU A 347 5.33 -11.77 5.18
CA LEU A 347 5.40 -13.11 5.75
C LEU A 347 6.83 -13.50 6.13
N SER A 348 7.83 -13.19 5.30
CA SER A 348 9.24 -13.41 5.64
C SER A 348 9.67 -12.63 6.89
N LEU A 349 9.26 -11.36 7.00
CA LEU A 349 9.53 -10.54 8.19
C LEU A 349 8.80 -11.08 9.44
N LEU A 350 7.56 -11.56 9.29
CA LEU A 350 6.77 -12.15 10.37
C LEU A 350 7.39 -13.47 10.88
N VAL A 351 7.79 -14.36 9.96
CA VAL A 351 8.48 -15.61 10.29
C VAL A 351 9.81 -15.30 10.96
N SER A 352 10.59 -14.36 10.41
CA SER A 352 11.86 -13.91 11.01
C SER A 352 11.67 -13.34 12.42
N PHE A 353 10.68 -12.47 12.63
CA PHE A 353 10.38 -11.92 13.95
C PHE A 353 10.02 -13.03 14.96
N LYS A 354 9.31 -14.07 14.52
CA LYS A 354 8.96 -15.23 15.35
C LYS A 354 10.18 -16.12 15.63
N GLN A 355 11.09 -16.25 14.67
CA GLN A 355 12.31 -17.07 14.72
C GLN A 355 13.40 -16.44 15.59
N PHE A 356 13.50 -15.11 15.63
CA PHE A 356 14.49 -14.37 16.42
C PHE A 356 13.93 -13.73 17.70
N GLY A 357 12.62 -13.52 17.81
CA GLY A 357 11.99 -12.80 18.94
C GLY A 357 11.51 -13.67 20.11
N LYS A 358 11.49 -15.01 19.95
CA LYS A 358 11.14 -15.99 21.01
C LYS A 358 12.01 -17.24 20.84
N LYS A 359 12.07 -18.12 21.85
CA LYS A 359 12.73 -19.43 21.72
C LYS A 359 12.08 -20.23 20.57
N PRO A 360 12.77 -20.49 19.44
CA PRO A 360 12.18 -21.15 18.27
C PRO A 360 12.04 -22.67 18.48
N ILE A 361 12.88 -23.21 19.36
CA ILE A 361 12.92 -24.60 19.79
C ILE A 361 13.12 -24.62 21.31
N GLU A 362 12.42 -25.53 21.99
CA GLU A 362 12.59 -25.76 23.43
C GLU A 362 12.99 -27.22 23.63
N CYS A 363 14.06 -27.44 24.39
CA CYS A 363 14.72 -28.74 24.50
C CYS A 363 14.67 -29.30 25.93
N LEU A 364 14.36 -30.58 26.05
CA LEU A 364 14.34 -31.34 27.30
C LEU A 364 15.77 -31.78 27.65
N VAL A 365 16.53 -30.89 28.29
CA VAL A 365 17.91 -31.16 28.75
C VAL A 365 17.94 -31.84 30.12
N PRO A 366 19.00 -32.61 30.46
CA PRO A 366 19.15 -33.20 31.78
C PRO A 366 19.20 -32.14 32.89
N LYS A 367 18.64 -32.47 34.07
CA LYS A 367 18.54 -31.53 35.22
C LYS A 367 19.88 -31.03 35.77
N MET A 368 21.00 -31.65 35.40
CA MET A 368 22.35 -31.21 35.79
C MET A 368 22.87 -30.02 34.97
N PHE A 369 22.20 -29.67 33.86
CA PHE A 369 22.61 -28.55 33.02
C PHE A 369 22.18 -27.24 33.66
N SER A 370 23.11 -26.27 33.71
CA SER A 370 22.77 -24.91 34.11
C SER A 370 21.91 -24.23 33.05
N SER A 371 21.22 -23.14 33.40
CA SER A 371 20.39 -22.39 32.45
C SER A 371 21.19 -21.86 31.24
N ALA A 372 22.49 -21.63 31.38
CA ALA A 372 23.37 -21.27 30.27
C ALA A 372 23.63 -22.45 29.31
N TRP A 373 23.77 -23.66 29.85
CA TRP A 373 23.91 -24.89 29.06
C TRP A 373 22.60 -25.30 28.37
N GLU A 374 21.46 -25.02 28.98
CA GLU A 374 20.14 -25.16 28.35
C GLU A 374 20.01 -24.25 27.12
N GLN A 375 20.32 -22.95 27.27
CA GLN A 375 20.31 -21.99 26.15
C GLN A 375 21.33 -22.36 25.05
N TYR A 376 22.50 -22.85 25.45
CA TYR A 376 23.50 -23.35 24.51
C TYR A 376 22.98 -24.57 23.73
N ALA A 377 22.36 -25.54 24.42
CA ALA A 377 21.78 -26.72 23.79
C ALA A 377 20.63 -26.37 22.84
N GLU A 378 19.73 -25.46 23.24
CA GLU A 378 18.65 -24.95 22.39
C GLU A 378 19.20 -24.28 21.11
N ASN A 379 20.19 -23.41 21.24
CA ASN A 379 20.82 -22.74 20.09
C ASN A 379 21.59 -23.70 19.18
N PHE A 380 22.28 -24.69 19.78
CA PHE A 380 23.01 -25.72 19.04
C PHE A 380 22.05 -26.64 18.28
N CYS A 381 20.98 -27.11 18.93
CA CYS A 381 19.92 -27.91 18.29
C CYS A 381 19.12 -27.13 17.25
N TRP A 382 19.04 -25.81 17.36
CA TRP A 382 18.44 -24.95 16.35
C TRP A 382 19.32 -24.82 15.10
N ALA A 383 20.64 -24.67 15.29
CA ALA A 383 21.60 -24.51 14.21
C ALA A 383 21.90 -25.83 13.47
N GLN A 384 21.89 -26.96 14.18
CA GLN A 384 22.10 -28.29 13.61
C GLN A 384 20.78 -28.88 13.08
N ASP A 385 20.84 -29.73 12.06
CA ASP A 385 19.66 -30.45 11.55
C ASP A 385 19.02 -31.34 12.64
N THR A 386 17.69 -31.29 12.75
CA THR A 386 16.90 -32.15 13.67
C THR A 386 16.22 -33.28 12.91
N TYR A 387 15.75 -34.33 13.57
CA TYR A 387 15.00 -35.41 12.93
C TYR A 387 13.76 -35.75 13.77
N PHE A 388 12.70 -36.23 13.11
CA PHE A 388 11.50 -36.69 13.79
C PHE A 388 11.62 -38.19 14.13
N LEU A 389 11.24 -38.55 15.35
CA LEU A 389 11.17 -39.94 15.81
C LEU A 389 9.82 -40.15 16.52
N PRO A 390 8.99 -41.11 16.06
CA PRO A 390 7.78 -41.51 16.77
C PRO A 390 8.09 -41.96 18.20
N PHE A 391 7.14 -41.80 19.14
CA PHE A 391 7.35 -42.15 20.55
C PHE A 391 7.53 -43.66 20.79
N ASP A 392 7.09 -44.50 19.86
CA ASP A 392 7.13 -45.96 19.98
C ASP A 392 8.45 -46.58 19.46
N GLU A 393 9.32 -45.78 18.85
CA GLU A 393 10.58 -46.25 18.26
C GLU A 393 11.80 -45.79 19.07
N SER A 394 12.76 -46.70 19.25
CA SER A 394 14.04 -46.39 19.90
C SER A 394 14.97 -45.63 18.94
N VAL A 395 15.78 -44.72 19.48
CA VAL A 395 16.73 -43.92 18.69
C VAL A 395 17.63 -44.84 17.82
N PRO A 396 17.61 -44.71 16.48
CA PRO A 396 18.40 -45.56 15.59
C PRO A 396 19.88 -45.53 15.94
N LYS A 397 20.58 -46.67 15.99
CA LYS A 397 22.02 -46.69 16.30
C LYS A 397 22.88 -46.34 15.08
N ASP A 398 22.36 -46.61 13.88
CA ASP A 398 23.04 -46.32 12.63
C ASP A 398 22.88 -44.84 12.23
N ILE A 399 23.94 -44.24 11.66
CA ILE A 399 24.02 -42.81 11.32
C ILE A 399 23.22 -42.53 10.05
N THR A 400 23.23 -43.48 9.11
CA THR A 400 22.54 -43.42 7.81
C THR A 400 21.03 -43.31 7.96
N ASP A 401 20.43 -44.03 8.92
CA ASP A 401 18.99 -43.97 9.19
C ASP A 401 18.58 -42.66 9.85
N ARG A 402 19.43 -42.09 10.72
CA ARG A 402 19.21 -40.76 11.29
C ARG A 402 19.26 -39.67 10.24
N GLU A 403 20.13 -39.79 9.23
CA GLU A 403 20.26 -38.82 8.16
C GLU A 403 19.04 -38.76 7.25
N ARG A 404 18.39 -39.90 6.98
CA ARG A 404 17.17 -39.96 6.17
C ARG A 404 15.97 -39.26 6.81
N LEU A 405 15.97 -39.12 8.14
CA LEU A 405 14.88 -38.53 8.91
C LEU A 405 15.11 -37.04 9.22
N LYS A 406 16.21 -36.44 8.74
CA LYS A 406 16.57 -35.05 9.02
C LYS A 406 15.59 -34.06 8.37
N ILE A 407 15.26 -33.03 9.13
CA ILE A 407 14.39 -31.92 8.79
C ILE A 407 15.17 -30.64 9.08
N SER A 408 15.48 -29.87 8.05
CA SER A 408 16.24 -28.61 8.19
C SER A 408 15.62 -27.43 7.43
N TYR A 409 14.51 -27.67 6.72
CA TYR A 409 13.91 -26.67 5.83
C TYR A 409 13.44 -25.41 6.58
N TYR A 410 13.06 -25.52 7.85
CA TYR A 410 12.54 -24.42 8.67
C TYR A 410 13.54 -23.27 8.84
N GLN A 411 14.84 -23.55 8.79
CA GLN A 411 15.90 -22.54 8.87
C GLN A 411 15.91 -21.62 7.65
N TRP A 412 15.50 -22.15 6.50
CA TRP A 412 15.60 -21.48 5.21
C TRP A 412 14.34 -20.76 4.76
N VAL A 413 13.20 -21.02 5.42
CA VAL A 413 11.88 -20.49 5.05
C VAL A 413 11.88 -18.96 4.83
N PRO A 414 12.46 -18.12 5.71
CA PRO A 414 12.47 -16.67 5.49
C PRO A 414 13.23 -16.25 4.23
N PHE A 415 14.33 -16.94 3.92
CA PHE A 415 15.16 -16.66 2.75
C PHE A 415 14.47 -17.13 1.46
N PHE A 416 13.84 -18.31 1.47
CA PHE A 416 13.03 -18.78 0.35
C PHE A 416 11.84 -17.87 0.06
N LEU A 417 11.13 -17.39 1.08
CA LEU A 417 10.03 -16.43 0.90
C LEU A 417 10.50 -15.11 0.29
N LEU A 418 11.70 -14.63 0.64
CA LEU A 418 12.31 -13.45 0.01
C LEU A 418 12.73 -13.71 -1.44
N LEU A 419 13.27 -14.90 -1.71
CA LEU A 419 13.61 -15.32 -3.07
C LEU A 419 12.35 -15.44 -3.93
N GLU A 420 11.27 -16.02 -3.43
CA GLU A 420 9.97 -16.08 -4.11
C GLU A 420 9.42 -14.68 -4.36
N ALA A 421 9.48 -13.79 -3.37
CA ALA A 421 9.06 -12.40 -3.52
C ALA A 421 9.85 -11.68 -4.62
N LEU A 422 11.15 -11.96 -4.74
CA LEU A 422 12.01 -11.50 -5.81
C LEU A 422 11.57 -12.09 -7.16
N CYS A 423 11.34 -13.40 -7.24
CA CYS A 423 10.90 -14.10 -8.44
C CYS A 423 9.56 -13.60 -8.98
N PHE A 424 8.57 -13.28 -8.13
CA PHE A 424 7.31 -12.66 -8.56
C PHE A 424 7.49 -11.24 -9.11
N ARG A 425 8.62 -10.60 -8.78
CA ARG A 425 8.96 -9.25 -9.18
C ARG A 425 9.87 -9.22 -10.41
N LEU A 426 10.64 -10.28 -10.61
CA LEU A 426 11.54 -10.46 -11.76
C LEU A 426 10.84 -10.24 -13.10
N PRO A 427 9.64 -10.76 -13.41
CA PRO A 427 8.98 -10.49 -14.69
C PRO A 427 8.79 -8.99 -14.99
N SER A 428 8.44 -8.19 -13.98
CA SER A 428 8.28 -6.74 -14.13
C SER A 428 9.62 -6.02 -14.31
N ILE A 429 10.68 -6.52 -13.66
CA ILE A 429 12.05 -5.99 -13.79
C ILE A 429 12.61 -6.40 -15.15
N MET A 430 12.37 -7.63 -15.57
CA MET A 430 12.77 -8.23 -16.83
C MET A 430 12.04 -7.58 -18.00
N TRP A 431 10.76 -7.24 -17.90
CA TRP A 431 10.05 -6.47 -18.93
C TRP A 431 10.72 -5.10 -19.16
N ARG A 432 11.10 -4.41 -18.07
CA ARG A 432 11.83 -3.13 -18.13
C ARG A 432 13.25 -3.32 -18.66
N TYR A 433 13.95 -4.33 -18.17
CA TYR A 433 15.31 -4.65 -18.57
C TYR A 433 15.37 -5.12 -20.03
N LEU A 434 14.45 -5.95 -20.52
CA LEU A 434 14.41 -6.39 -21.92
C LEU A 434 13.99 -5.24 -22.85
N ALA A 435 13.13 -4.34 -22.38
CA ALA A 435 12.87 -3.10 -23.10
C ALA A 435 14.14 -2.23 -23.22
N ASP A 436 14.93 -2.14 -22.15
CA ASP A 436 16.18 -1.35 -22.12
C ASP A 436 17.39 -2.08 -22.77
N HIS A 437 17.44 -3.41 -22.73
CA HIS A 437 18.53 -4.27 -23.22
C HIS A 437 18.15 -5.05 -24.48
N SER A 438 17.65 -4.31 -25.45
CA SER A 438 17.81 -4.70 -26.85
C SER A 438 19.31 -4.75 -27.30
N GLY A 439 20.29 -4.74 -26.37
CA GLY A 439 21.72 -5.04 -26.62
C GLY A 439 22.67 -5.12 -25.39
N ILE A 440 23.17 -6.34 -25.08
CA ILE A 440 24.53 -6.78 -24.62
C ILE A 440 24.93 -6.84 -23.10
N ARG A 441 25.77 -7.85 -22.73
CA ARG A 441 25.88 -8.67 -21.47
C ARG A 441 27.21 -8.52 -20.66
N ILE A 442 27.17 -8.76 -19.33
CA ILE A 442 28.31 -8.77 -18.36
C ILE A 442 28.24 -10.06 -17.50
N ARG A 443 29.09 -11.08 -17.76
CA ARG A 443 29.08 -12.37 -17.02
C ARG A 443 30.46 -12.79 -16.49
N ASP A 444 31.50 -12.02 -16.79
CA ASP A 444 32.89 -12.37 -16.44
C ASP A 444 33.24 -12.10 -14.96
N VAL A 445 32.38 -11.41 -14.23
CA VAL A 445 32.61 -10.99 -12.83
C VAL A 445 32.35 -12.13 -11.82
N ILE A 446 31.62 -13.18 -12.20
CA ILE A 446 31.19 -14.25 -11.27
C ILE A 446 32.32 -15.24 -10.97
N ASN A 447 33.33 -15.34 -11.82
CA ASN A 447 34.39 -16.36 -11.67
C ASN A 447 35.49 -15.99 -10.66
N LEU A 448 35.44 -14.80 -10.04
CA LEU A 448 36.44 -14.38 -9.03
C LEU A 448 36.02 -14.63 -7.57
N ALA A 449 34.79 -15.06 -7.31
CA ALA A 449 34.23 -15.10 -5.95
C ALA A 449 34.31 -16.46 -5.24
N MET A 450 34.97 -17.46 -5.83
CA MET A 450 35.09 -18.81 -5.26
C MET A 450 36.54 -19.24 -5.15
N ASP A 451 37.18 -18.94 -4.01
CA ASP A 451 38.42 -19.57 -3.57
C ASP A 451 38.18 -20.31 -2.24
N GLU A 452 38.57 -21.58 -2.21
CA GLU A 452 38.13 -22.62 -1.26
C GLU A 452 39.10 -22.81 -0.08
N ARG A 453 40.00 -21.86 0.17
CA ARG A 453 41.05 -22.02 1.17
C ARG A 453 40.88 -21.03 2.29
N ASN A 454 40.04 -21.36 3.28
CA ASN A 454 40.28 -20.93 4.65
C ASN A 454 39.51 -21.73 5.73
N VAL A 455 40.31 -22.24 6.67
CA VAL A 455 40.02 -22.71 8.04
C VAL A 455 39.67 -24.20 8.27
N ARG A 456 40.68 -24.92 8.80
CA ARG A 456 40.58 -26.14 9.63
C ARG A 456 40.46 -25.73 11.11
N VAL A 457 39.90 -26.56 12.00
CA VAL A 457 40.53 -27.13 13.25
C VAL A 457 39.68 -28.30 13.81
N MET A 458 40.38 -29.31 14.34
CA MET A 458 39.94 -30.55 15.01
C MET A 458 39.37 -30.36 16.43
N GLY A 459 38.41 -31.21 16.84
CA GLY A 459 38.01 -31.43 18.23
C GLY A 459 37.17 -32.71 18.40
N ASN A 460 37.46 -33.54 19.40
CA ASN A 460 36.76 -34.80 19.68
C ASN A 460 35.30 -34.55 20.13
N VAL A 461 34.31 -35.17 19.48
CA VAL A 461 32.88 -34.90 19.67
C VAL A 461 32.23 -35.99 20.54
N GLN A 462 31.77 -35.63 21.75
CA GLN A 462 30.89 -36.46 22.57
C GLN A 462 29.41 -36.14 22.21
N ARG A 463 28.65 -37.15 21.76
CA ARG A 463 27.27 -36.96 21.24
C ARG A 463 26.22 -37.19 22.33
N TYR A 464 25.43 -36.16 22.63
CA TYR A 464 24.23 -36.25 23.48
C TYR A 464 22.96 -36.06 22.64
N SER A 465 21.93 -36.90 22.85
CA SER A 465 20.61 -36.74 22.20
C SER A 465 19.65 -36.02 23.16
N VAL A 466 19.11 -34.88 22.72
CA VAL A 466 18.16 -34.05 23.47
C VAL A 466 16.84 -34.01 22.70
N GLN A 467 15.71 -34.23 23.40
CA GLN A 467 14.40 -34.19 22.77
C GLN A 467 13.88 -32.75 22.76
N CYS A 468 13.47 -32.24 21.61
CA CYS A 468 13.04 -30.86 21.47
C CYS A 468 11.67 -30.73 20.80
N VAL A 469 10.90 -29.71 21.20
CA VAL A 469 9.61 -29.38 20.59
C VAL A 469 9.80 -28.23 19.60
N LEU A 470 9.54 -28.51 18.32
CA LEU A 470 9.74 -27.55 17.23
C LEU A 470 8.46 -26.73 16.98
N VAL A 471 8.26 -25.68 17.79
CA VAL A 471 7.05 -24.83 17.75
C VAL A 471 6.87 -24.13 16.40
N ILE A 472 7.97 -23.84 15.68
CA ILE A 472 7.92 -23.15 14.37
C ILE A 472 7.31 -24.01 13.25
N ASN A 473 7.36 -25.35 13.37
CA ASN A 473 6.83 -26.26 12.36
C ASN A 473 5.31 -26.11 12.18
N LEU A 474 4.58 -25.96 13.29
CA LEU A 474 3.12 -25.78 13.28
C LEU A 474 2.71 -24.47 12.57
N PHE A 475 3.54 -23.43 12.68
CA PHE A 475 3.28 -22.15 12.04
C PHE A 475 3.55 -22.19 10.53
N ASN A 476 4.67 -22.82 10.13
CA ASN A 476 5.05 -22.99 8.73
C ASN A 476 4.00 -23.80 7.96
N GLU A 477 3.44 -24.86 8.56
CA GLU A 477 2.38 -25.67 7.94
C GLU A 477 1.15 -24.83 7.55
N LYS A 478 0.74 -23.89 8.40
CA LYS A 478 -0.42 -23.02 8.12
C LYS A 478 -0.13 -21.94 7.08
N ILE A 479 1.09 -21.40 7.07
CA ILE A 479 1.55 -20.48 6.02
C ILE A 479 1.57 -21.19 4.67
N PHE A 480 2.14 -22.39 4.61
CA PHE A 480 2.23 -23.15 3.35
C PHE A 480 0.87 -23.56 2.81
N THR A 481 -0.05 -23.97 3.68
CA THR A 481 -1.43 -24.28 3.26
C THR A 481 -2.11 -23.06 2.65
N LEU A 482 -1.96 -21.88 3.25
CA LEU A 482 -2.52 -20.63 2.73
C LEU A 482 -1.86 -20.20 1.41
N LEU A 483 -0.53 -20.28 1.32
CA LEU A 483 0.22 -19.96 0.12
C LEU A 483 -0.13 -20.90 -1.03
N TRP A 484 -0.37 -22.17 -0.76
CA TRP A 484 -0.78 -23.15 -1.78
C TRP A 484 -2.07 -22.72 -2.48
N PHE A 485 -3.14 -22.42 -1.71
CA PHE A 485 -4.39 -21.93 -2.30
C PHE A 485 -4.20 -20.60 -3.05
N TRP A 486 -3.38 -19.70 -2.51
CA TRP A 486 -3.07 -18.43 -3.17
C TRP A 486 -2.35 -18.64 -4.50
N TYR A 487 -1.35 -19.53 -4.57
CA TYR A 487 -0.61 -19.86 -5.79
C TYR A 487 -1.49 -20.55 -6.83
N THR A 488 -2.41 -21.43 -6.43
CA THR A 488 -3.40 -22.02 -7.35
C THR A 488 -4.30 -20.94 -7.97
N VAL A 489 -4.78 -19.98 -7.17
CA VAL A 489 -5.60 -18.87 -7.68
C VAL A 489 -4.79 -17.98 -8.62
N LEU A 490 -3.55 -17.62 -8.27
CA LEU A 490 -2.68 -16.84 -9.14
C LEU A 490 -2.41 -17.55 -10.46
N PHE A 491 -2.15 -18.86 -10.43
CA PHE A 491 -1.94 -19.66 -11.62
C PHE A 491 -3.16 -19.65 -12.56
N LEU A 492 -4.37 -19.79 -12.03
CA LEU A 492 -5.59 -19.72 -12.84
C LEU A 492 -5.79 -18.33 -13.47
N ILE A 493 -5.50 -17.26 -12.73
CA ILE A 493 -5.61 -15.88 -13.22
C ILE A 493 -4.55 -15.61 -14.29
N THR A 494 -3.30 -16.06 -14.12
CA THR A 494 -2.25 -15.90 -15.13
C THR A 494 -2.51 -16.73 -16.37
N ALA A 495 -2.98 -17.97 -16.21
CA ALA A 495 -3.37 -18.81 -17.34
C ALA A 495 -4.51 -18.18 -18.16
N ALA A 496 -5.51 -17.59 -17.49
CA ALA A 496 -6.60 -16.87 -18.15
C ALA A 496 -6.09 -15.60 -18.86
N SER A 497 -5.20 -14.84 -18.23
CA SER A 497 -4.57 -13.66 -18.84
C SER A 497 -3.74 -14.03 -20.07
N PHE A 498 -2.92 -15.07 -19.97
CA PHE A 498 -2.13 -15.60 -21.08
C PHE A 498 -3.02 -16.07 -22.22
N ALA A 499 -4.08 -16.83 -21.93
CA ALA A 499 -5.03 -17.29 -22.94
C ALA A 499 -5.73 -16.11 -23.65
N TYR A 500 -6.09 -15.05 -22.92
CA TYR A 500 -6.66 -13.83 -23.49
C TYR A 500 -5.68 -13.13 -24.44
N TRP A 501 -4.42 -12.94 -24.02
CA TRP A 501 -3.40 -12.28 -24.86
C TRP A 501 -3.00 -13.14 -26.05
N ALA A 502 -2.89 -14.46 -25.88
CA ALA A 502 -2.65 -15.41 -26.97
C ALA A 502 -3.79 -15.35 -28.00
N TYR A 503 -5.05 -15.35 -27.57
CA TYR A 503 -6.21 -15.16 -28.44
C TYR A 503 -6.18 -13.80 -29.15
N ALA A 504 -5.80 -12.74 -28.43
CA ALA A 504 -5.74 -11.37 -28.95
C ALA A 504 -4.63 -11.13 -29.99
N ILE A 505 -3.51 -11.87 -29.90
CA ILE A 505 -2.31 -11.69 -30.75
C ILE A 505 -2.28 -12.71 -31.90
N LEU A 506 -2.60 -13.98 -31.64
CA LEU A 506 -2.48 -15.06 -32.63
C LEU A 506 -3.60 -15.02 -33.69
N LEU A 507 -4.74 -14.42 -33.37
CA LEU A 507 -5.87 -14.33 -34.30
C LEU A 507 -5.99 -12.90 -34.86
N PRO A 508 -6.16 -12.74 -36.19
CA PRO A 508 -6.35 -11.42 -36.79
C PRO A 508 -7.77 -10.85 -36.60
N TRP A 509 -8.73 -11.70 -36.25
CA TRP A 509 -10.15 -11.35 -36.12
C TRP A 509 -10.44 -10.43 -34.92
N PRO A 510 -9.91 -10.68 -33.71
CA PRO A 510 -10.15 -9.86 -32.53
C PRO A 510 -9.56 -8.45 -32.66
N GLY A 511 -8.41 -8.31 -33.34
CA GLY A 511 -7.82 -7.01 -33.65
C GLY A 511 -8.73 -6.19 -34.57
N ARG A 512 -9.21 -6.80 -35.67
CA ARG A 512 -10.13 -6.14 -36.61
C ARG A 512 -11.46 -5.76 -35.97
N TRP A 513 -12.02 -6.64 -35.13
CA TRP A 513 -13.26 -6.37 -34.41
C TRP A 513 -13.11 -5.23 -33.41
N PHE A 514 -12.00 -5.21 -32.66
CA PHE A 514 -11.68 -4.13 -31.72
C PHE A 514 -11.61 -2.77 -32.42
N ILE A 515 -10.87 -2.70 -33.54
CA ILE A 515 -10.69 -1.48 -34.33
C ILE A 515 -12.01 -1.04 -34.97
N SER A 516 -12.75 -1.96 -35.61
CA SER A 516 -14.07 -1.69 -36.20
C SER A 516 -15.04 -1.04 -35.20
N ARG A 517 -15.11 -1.59 -33.98
CA ARG A 517 -16.02 -1.10 -32.95
C ARG A 517 -15.63 0.28 -32.41
N HIS A 518 -14.34 0.61 -32.37
CA HIS A 518 -13.90 1.94 -31.95
C HIS A 518 -14.07 2.97 -33.06
N LEU A 519 -13.94 2.59 -34.33
CA LEU A 519 -14.23 3.44 -35.48
C LEU A 519 -15.72 3.79 -35.61
N GLN A 520 -16.63 2.86 -35.28
CA GLN A 520 -18.07 3.15 -35.23
C GLN A 520 -18.47 4.20 -34.17
N LEU A 521 -17.58 4.46 -33.20
CA LEU A 521 -17.79 5.47 -32.16
C LEU A 521 -17.18 6.83 -32.52
N THR A 522 -16.50 6.93 -33.66
CA THR A 522 -15.93 8.19 -34.16
C THR A 522 -16.88 8.88 -35.14
N ASP A 523 -16.73 10.20 -35.31
CA ASP A 523 -17.54 10.99 -36.25
C ASP A 523 -17.21 10.73 -37.74
N GLU A 524 -16.36 9.74 -38.03
CA GLU A 524 -15.97 9.37 -39.39
C GLU A 524 -17.05 8.53 -40.10
N PRO A 525 -17.22 8.67 -41.44
CA PRO A 525 -18.21 7.91 -42.20
C PRO A 525 -17.80 6.43 -42.35
N PHE A 526 -18.02 5.64 -41.30
CA PHE A 526 -17.75 4.20 -41.26
C PHE A 526 -18.95 3.46 -40.67
N ASN A 527 -19.67 2.70 -41.50
CA ASN A 527 -20.89 1.99 -41.07
C ASN A 527 -20.64 0.49 -40.81
N GLY A 528 -19.44 -0.02 -41.12
CA GLY A 528 -18.97 -1.39 -40.83
C GLY A 528 -19.69 -2.53 -41.56
N ASN A 529 -20.85 -2.26 -42.17
CA ASN A 529 -21.69 -3.21 -42.88
C ASN A 529 -21.42 -3.23 -44.40
N ASP A 530 -20.81 -2.17 -44.95
CA ASP A 530 -20.51 -2.08 -46.38
C ASP A 530 -19.28 -2.92 -46.77
N LYS A 531 -19.33 -3.57 -47.93
CA LYS A 531 -18.24 -4.43 -48.46
C LYS A 531 -16.98 -3.63 -48.78
N ASP A 532 -17.10 -2.35 -49.08
CA ASP A 532 -15.96 -1.46 -49.31
C ASP A 532 -15.31 -1.00 -48.00
N ASP A 533 -16.11 -0.73 -46.96
CA ASP A 533 -15.66 -0.43 -45.59
C ASP A 533 -14.87 -1.59 -44.99
N VAL A 534 -15.38 -2.82 -45.11
CA VAL A 534 -14.69 -4.03 -44.62
C VAL A 534 -13.36 -4.24 -45.33
N ARG A 535 -13.27 -3.93 -46.63
CA ARG A 535 -12.01 -4.00 -47.40
C ARG A 535 -11.02 -2.90 -47.01
N ARG A 536 -11.49 -1.68 -46.73
CA ARG A 536 -10.64 -0.58 -46.21
C ARG A 536 -10.11 -0.88 -44.82
N LEU A 537 -10.96 -1.35 -43.91
CA LEU A 537 -10.59 -1.75 -42.56
C LEU A 537 -9.51 -2.83 -42.56
N ARG A 538 -9.62 -3.82 -43.45
CA ARG A 538 -8.61 -4.89 -43.57
C ARG A 538 -7.23 -4.34 -43.93
N ARG A 539 -7.16 -3.41 -44.89
CA ARG A 539 -5.89 -2.78 -45.31
C ARG A 539 -5.32 -1.87 -44.24
N PHE A 540 -6.17 -1.11 -43.56
CA PHE A 540 -5.75 -0.29 -42.43
C PHE A 540 -5.11 -1.14 -41.31
N VAL A 541 -5.74 -2.26 -40.94
CA VAL A 541 -5.24 -3.12 -39.87
C VAL A 541 -3.99 -3.91 -40.29
N ASN A 542 -3.98 -4.49 -41.50
CA ASN A 542 -2.90 -5.38 -41.92
C ASN A 542 -1.67 -4.63 -42.49
N ASP A 543 -1.88 -3.56 -43.24
CA ASP A 543 -0.83 -2.95 -44.07
C ASP A 543 -0.28 -1.68 -43.41
N TYR A 544 -1.15 -0.87 -42.79
CA TYR A 544 -0.77 0.39 -42.13
C TYR A 544 -0.42 0.18 -40.66
N LEU A 545 -1.37 -0.30 -39.84
CA LEU A 545 -1.20 -0.39 -38.39
C LEU A 545 -0.37 -1.62 -37.96
N LYS A 546 -0.48 -2.73 -38.71
CA LYS A 546 0.17 -4.02 -38.43
C LYS A 546 -0.20 -4.58 -37.03
N SER A 547 0.28 -5.77 -36.70
CA SER A 547 0.05 -6.41 -35.38
C SER A 547 0.50 -5.51 -34.23
N ASP A 548 1.63 -4.84 -34.41
CA ASP A 548 2.32 -4.10 -33.35
C ASP A 548 1.60 -2.78 -33.03
N GLY A 549 1.09 -2.08 -34.05
CA GLY A 549 0.27 -0.89 -33.86
C GLY A 549 -1.11 -1.22 -33.27
N VAL A 550 -1.72 -2.35 -33.63
CA VAL A 550 -2.97 -2.81 -33.01
C VAL A 550 -2.74 -3.11 -31.53
N PHE A 551 -1.63 -3.76 -31.19
CA PHE A 551 -1.23 -4.01 -29.81
C PHE A 551 -1.03 -2.70 -29.03
N LEU A 552 -0.31 -1.73 -29.60
CA LEU A 552 -0.04 -0.44 -28.96
C LEU A 552 -1.32 0.38 -28.74
N VAL A 553 -2.19 0.46 -29.74
CA VAL A 553 -3.49 1.16 -29.63
C VAL A 553 -4.38 0.47 -28.59
N ARG A 554 -4.38 -0.86 -28.52
CA ARG A 554 -5.12 -1.62 -27.50
C ARG A 554 -4.54 -1.37 -26.10
N LEU A 555 -3.23 -1.27 -25.97
CA LEU A 555 -2.57 -0.92 -24.72
C LEU A 555 -2.97 0.49 -24.28
N ILE A 556 -2.86 1.50 -25.16
CA ILE A 556 -3.23 2.90 -24.88
C ILE A 556 -4.71 3.01 -24.51
N THR A 557 -5.60 2.35 -25.24
CA THR A 557 -7.06 2.40 -25.00
C THR A 557 -7.47 1.66 -23.73
N SER A 558 -6.73 0.63 -23.31
CA SER A 558 -6.97 -0.05 -22.02
C SER A 558 -6.56 0.80 -20.80
N ARG A 559 -5.67 1.79 -21.00
CA ARG A 559 -5.11 2.64 -19.94
C ARG A 559 -5.72 4.03 -19.87
N SER A 560 -6.03 4.60 -21.02
CA SER A 560 -6.73 5.87 -21.16
C SER A 560 -8.24 5.68 -21.13
N SER A 561 -9.01 6.77 -21.04
CA SER A 561 -10.46 6.68 -21.26
C SER A 561 -10.74 6.22 -22.70
N ILE A 562 -11.76 5.38 -22.88
CA ILE A 562 -12.24 4.92 -24.19
C ILE A 562 -12.35 6.08 -25.21
N VAL A 563 -12.77 7.26 -24.75
CA VAL A 563 -12.88 8.50 -25.55
C VAL A 563 -11.54 8.90 -26.21
N PHE A 564 -10.44 8.83 -25.45
CA PHE A 564 -9.11 9.17 -25.97
C PHE A 564 -8.63 8.13 -26.99
N GLY A 565 -8.89 6.84 -26.72
CA GLY A 565 -8.57 5.76 -27.67
C GLY A 565 -9.34 5.86 -28.98
N THR A 566 -10.63 6.24 -28.93
CA THR A 566 -11.44 6.47 -30.13
C THR A 566 -10.96 7.69 -30.93
N GLU A 567 -10.61 8.80 -30.28
CA GLU A 567 -10.07 10.00 -30.95
C GLU A 567 -8.71 9.74 -31.63
N LEU A 568 -7.81 9.01 -30.95
CA LEU A 568 -6.53 8.60 -31.50
C LEU A 568 -6.73 7.71 -32.74
N LEU A 569 -7.65 6.74 -32.65
CA LEU A 569 -7.93 5.83 -33.75
C LEU A 569 -8.58 6.55 -34.95
N GLY A 570 -9.49 7.49 -34.70
CA GLY A 570 -10.08 8.33 -35.74
C GLY A 570 -9.03 9.18 -36.44
N SER A 571 -8.06 9.74 -35.69
CA SER A 571 -6.94 10.50 -36.27
C SER A 571 -6.03 9.63 -37.13
N LEU A 572 -5.69 8.42 -36.67
CA LEU A 572 -4.91 7.44 -37.45
C LEU A 572 -5.64 7.00 -38.72
N TRP A 573 -6.96 6.85 -38.65
CA TRP A 573 -7.78 6.47 -39.80
C TRP A 573 -7.81 7.55 -40.89
N ARG A 574 -7.92 8.84 -40.51
CA ARG A 574 -7.84 9.96 -41.46
C ARG A 574 -6.50 9.97 -42.20
N SER A 575 -5.40 9.82 -41.46
CA SER A 575 -4.05 9.78 -42.05
C SER A 575 -3.90 8.62 -43.03
N PHE A 576 -4.41 7.43 -42.69
CA PHE A 576 -4.44 6.30 -43.61
C PHE A 576 -5.27 6.58 -44.87
N HIS A 577 -6.43 7.23 -44.73
CA HIS A 577 -7.31 7.51 -45.85
C HIS A 577 -6.66 8.44 -46.89
N GLU A 578 -5.87 9.41 -46.43
CA GLU A 578 -5.09 10.32 -47.28
C GLU A 578 -3.99 9.55 -48.04
N ILE A 579 -3.25 8.67 -47.35
CA ILE A 579 -2.19 7.85 -47.95
C ILE A 579 -2.76 6.84 -48.96
N ASP A 580 -3.88 6.18 -48.66
CA ASP A 580 -4.53 5.22 -49.57
C ASP A 580 -5.05 5.91 -50.84
N GLN A 581 -5.55 7.14 -50.73
CA GLN A 581 -5.95 7.93 -51.90
C GLN A 581 -4.77 8.25 -52.82
N GLN A 582 -3.63 8.68 -52.25
CA GLN A 582 -2.42 8.96 -53.03
C GLN A 582 -1.88 7.71 -53.74
N LEU A 583 -1.83 6.57 -53.05
CA LEU A 583 -1.39 5.30 -53.63
C LEU A 583 -2.29 4.84 -54.79
N ARG A 584 -3.61 4.97 -54.65
CA ARG A 584 -4.54 4.61 -55.73
C ARG A 584 -4.39 5.50 -56.95
N LEU A 585 -4.15 6.79 -56.74
CA LEU A 585 -3.92 7.74 -57.82
C LEU A 585 -2.62 7.40 -58.55
N ASN A 586 -1.52 7.16 -57.83
CA ASN A 586 -0.24 6.77 -58.42
C ASN A 586 -0.36 5.46 -59.23
N ASN A 587 -1.02 4.44 -58.68
CA ASN A 587 -1.28 3.18 -59.37
C ASN A 587 -2.22 3.32 -60.58
N ALA A 588 -3.10 4.33 -60.59
CA ALA A 588 -3.95 4.64 -61.74
C ALA A 588 -3.14 5.33 -62.84
N ILE A 589 -2.30 6.32 -62.48
CA ILE A 589 -1.39 7.01 -63.39
C ILE A 589 -0.44 6.00 -64.05
N GLU A 590 0.21 5.14 -63.28
CA GLU A 590 1.13 4.13 -63.80
C GLU A 590 0.44 3.14 -64.76
N ARG A 591 -0.81 2.74 -64.47
CA ARG A 591 -1.60 1.91 -65.40
C ARG A 591 -1.91 2.61 -66.70
N VAL A 592 -2.24 3.90 -66.64
CA VAL A 592 -2.49 4.72 -67.82
C VAL A 592 -1.19 4.89 -68.62
N GLU A 593 -0.07 5.22 -67.98
CA GLU A 593 1.24 5.33 -68.62
C GLU A 593 1.67 4.02 -69.29
N LYS A 594 1.53 2.89 -68.60
CA LYS A 594 1.80 1.56 -69.17
C LYS A 594 0.90 1.26 -70.37
N SER A 595 -0.39 1.62 -70.30
CA SER A 595 -1.32 1.46 -71.43
C SER A 595 -0.96 2.35 -72.62
N ASN A 596 -0.45 3.55 -72.36
CA ASN A 596 -0.03 4.51 -73.38
C ASN A 596 1.29 4.09 -74.01
N TRP A 597 2.23 3.58 -73.21
CA TRP A 597 3.49 3.01 -73.67
C TRP A 597 3.27 1.79 -74.58
N LEU A 598 2.41 0.84 -74.17
CA LEU A 598 2.05 -0.33 -74.99
C LEU A 598 1.39 0.06 -76.32
N ARG A 599 0.57 1.11 -76.32
CA ARG A 599 -0.02 1.68 -77.54
C ARG A 599 1.02 2.31 -78.47
N ARG A 600 2.00 3.04 -77.92
CA ARG A 600 3.08 3.68 -78.71
C ARG A 600 4.02 2.68 -79.37
N HIS A 601 4.23 1.50 -78.79
CA HIS A 601 5.12 0.47 -79.34
C HIS A 601 4.42 -0.66 -80.10
N GLY A 602 3.19 -0.44 -80.58
CA GLY A 602 2.53 -1.32 -81.56
C GLY A 602 2.03 -2.67 -81.05
N PHE A 603 2.04 -2.92 -79.74
CA PHE A 603 1.51 -4.16 -79.16
C PHE A 603 -0.03 -4.11 -79.08
N LYS A 604 -0.73 -4.58 -80.13
CA LYS A 604 -2.18 -4.86 -80.07
C LYS A 604 -2.43 -6.15 -79.30
N GLY A 605 -3.07 -6.03 -78.13
CA GLY A 605 -3.46 -7.19 -77.31
C GLY A 605 -4.35 -8.17 -78.06
N ARG A 606 -3.96 -9.45 -78.09
CA ARG A 606 -4.77 -10.56 -78.63
C ARG A 606 -5.97 -10.80 -77.71
N ARG A 607 -7.20 -10.51 -78.16
CA ARG A 607 -8.44 -10.93 -77.47
C ARG A 607 -8.53 -12.46 -77.48
N ARG A 608 -8.46 -13.08 -76.29
CA ARG A 608 -8.73 -14.52 -76.13
C ARG A 608 -10.20 -14.68 -75.77
N ASN A 609 -11.03 -15.09 -76.73
CA ASN A 609 -12.39 -15.56 -76.48
C ASN A 609 -12.31 -16.86 -75.69
N ARG A 610 -12.96 -16.91 -74.52
CA ARG A 610 -13.36 -18.16 -73.87
C ARG A 610 -14.80 -17.95 -73.41
N GLY A 611 -15.73 -18.59 -74.11
CA GLY A 611 -17.13 -18.58 -73.75
C GLY A 611 -17.40 -19.51 -72.58
N THR A 612 -18.10 -18.99 -71.58
CA THR A 612 -19.19 -19.63 -70.83
C THR A 612 -19.93 -18.50 -70.11
N GLY A 613 -21.27 -18.53 -70.14
CA GLY A 613 -22.13 -17.39 -69.84
C GLY A 613 -22.11 -16.94 -68.38
N GLU A 614 -21.92 -15.64 -68.18
CA GLU A 614 -22.57 -14.84 -67.14
C GLU A 614 -22.44 -13.36 -67.56
N GLN A 615 -23.57 -12.67 -67.69
CA GLN A 615 -23.64 -11.25 -68.05
C GLN A 615 -22.86 -10.40 -67.04
N LYS A 616 -21.70 -9.88 -67.46
CA LYS A 616 -21.14 -8.64 -66.92
C LYS A 616 -21.26 -7.58 -67.99
N THR A 617 -22.05 -6.56 -67.69
CA THR A 617 -22.24 -5.33 -68.45
C THR A 617 -20.89 -4.77 -68.95
N PRO A 618 -20.79 -4.35 -70.22
CA PRO A 618 -19.60 -3.69 -70.73
C PRO A 618 -19.41 -2.37 -69.98
N VAL A 619 -18.20 -2.16 -69.45
CA VAL A 619 -17.79 -0.85 -68.93
C VAL A 619 -17.76 0.11 -70.11
N ASN A 620 -18.60 1.14 -70.04
CA ASN A 620 -18.84 2.14 -71.08
C ASN A 620 -17.52 2.88 -71.43
N PRO A 621 -17.19 3.14 -72.71
CA PRO A 621 -15.99 3.90 -73.09
C PRO A 621 -15.93 5.30 -72.44
N SER A 622 -17.07 5.85 -72.00
CA SER A 622 -17.15 7.09 -71.24
C SER A 622 -16.41 7.05 -69.90
N SER A 623 -16.35 5.89 -69.21
CA SER A 623 -15.70 5.82 -67.89
C SER A 623 -14.17 5.86 -67.95
N GLN A 624 -13.58 5.51 -69.10
CA GLN A 624 -12.12 5.52 -69.28
C GLN A 624 -11.61 6.92 -69.63
N GLU A 625 -12.41 7.69 -70.37
CA GLU A 625 -12.20 9.13 -70.58
C GLU A 625 -12.48 9.93 -69.30
N GLU A 626 -13.51 9.60 -68.52
CA GLU A 626 -13.77 10.22 -67.22
C GLU A 626 -12.63 10.02 -66.23
N ILE A 627 -12.00 8.83 -66.21
CA ILE A 627 -10.81 8.58 -65.37
C ILE A 627 -9.61 9.39 -65.88
N GLN A 628 -9.41 9.51 -67.20
CA GLN A 628 -8.34 10.34 -67.76
C GLN A 628 -8.57 11.83 -67.52
N ASP A 629 -9.81 12.30 -67.53
CA ASP A 629 -10.18 13.69 -67.31
C ASP A 629 -10.13 14.05 -65.81
N ALA A 630 -10.54 13.13 -64.92
CA ALA A 630 -10.36 13.27 -63.48
C ALA A 630 -8.88 13.30 -63.10
N VAL A 631 -8.05 12.42 -63.67
CA VAL A 631 -6.59 12.44 -63.46
C VAL A 631 -6.00 13.75 -63.98
N ARG A 632 -6.42 14.24 -65.15
CA ARG A 632 -5.93 15.50 -65.73
C ARG A 632 -6.34 16.74 -64.92
N LYS A 633 -7.51 16.73 -64.28
CA LYS A 633 -8.02 17.82 -63.40
C LYS A 633 -7.43 17.79 -61.99
N LEU A 634 -7.14 16.62 -61.42
CA LEU A 634 -6.63 16.47 -60.06
C LEU A 634 -5.09 16.53 -59.94
N LEU A 635 -4.36 16.14 -60.99
CA LEU A 635 -2.88 16.18 -60.99
C LEU A 635 -2.28 17.56 -60.63
N PRO A 636 -2.79 18.68 -61.18
CA PRO A 636 -2.23 20.00 -60.90
C PRO A 636 -2.50 20.47 -59.46
N LEU A 637 -3.71 20.23 -58.96
CA LEU A 637 -4.15 20.62 -57.61
C LEU A 637 -3.39 19.88 -56.50
N LEU A 638 -2.93 18.66 -56.78
CA LEU A 638 -2.11 17.87 -55.87
C LEU A 638 -0.62 18.23 -55.95
N ARG A 639 -0.14 18.68 -57.11
CA ARG A 639 1.24 19.16 -57.28
C ARG A 639 1.47 20.46 -56.50
N GLU A 640 0.52 21.38 -56.59
CA GLU A 640 0.52 22.62 -55.79
C GLU A 640 0.51 22.35 -54.27
N ARG A 641 -0.18 21.29 -53.83
CA ARG A 641 -0.26 20.91 -52.41
C ARG A 641 0.97 20.12 -51.91
N ALA A 642 1.62 19.37 -52.79
CA ALA A 642 2.89 18.69 -52.51
C ALA A 642 4.07 19.68 -52.43
N ASP A 643 4.05 20.73 -53.26
CA ASP A 643 5.02 21.83 -53.21
C ASP A 643 4.86 22.68 -51.92
N LEU A 644 3.62 22.81 -51.42
CA LEU A 644 3.33 23.41 -50.10
C LEU A 644 3.82 22.57 -48.91
N ALA A 645 3.90 21.24 -49.06
CA ALA A 645 4.38 20.32 -48.01
C ALA A 645 5.92 20.18 -47.98
N THR A 646 6.62 20.65 -49.02
CA THR A 646 8.08 20.52 -49.19
C THR A 646 8.86 21.82 -49.01
N SER A 647 8.19 22.94 -48.71
CA SER A 647 8.86 24.20 -48.37
C SER A 647 9.27 24.25 -46.88
N PRO A 648 10.55 24.45 -46.54
CA PRO A 648 10.95 24.66 -45.15
C PRO A 648 10.58 26.08 -44.73
N ARG A 649 9.43 26.26 -44.06
CA ARG A 649 9.18 27.50 -43.31
C ARG A 649 9.94 27.46 -41.99
N LEU A 650 11.08 28.15 -42.02
CA LEU A 650 11.73 28.75 -40.86
C LEU A 650 10.72 29.55 -40.04
N THR A 651 10.82 29.33 -38.73
CA THR A 651 10.39 30.20 -37.64
C THR A 651 10.75 31.65 -37.89
N ASN A 652 9.75 32.54 -37.92
CA ASN A 652 9.71 33.80 -37.16
C ASN A 652 8.48 34.64 -37.53
N SER A 653 7.60 34.83 -36.55
CA SER A 653 6.78 36.04 -36.42
C SER A 653 6.73 36.40 -34.94
N GLN A 654 7.57 37.35 -34.53
CA GLN A 654 7.37 38.15 -33.32
C GLN A 654 6.50 39.36 -33.65
N GLY A 655 5.76 39.81 -32.63
CA GLY A 655 5.12 41.12 -32.48
C GLY A 655 3.62 41.00 -32.23
N GLU A 656 2.99 41.59 -31.22
CA GLU A 656 3.36 42.55 -30.17
C GLU A 656 2.28 42.44 -29.06
N ASP A 657 2.65 42.61 -27.78
CA ASP A 657 2.16 43.73 -26.95
C ASP A 657 2.68 43.66 -25.50
N ASP A 658 3.10 44.85 -25.05
CA ASP A 658 3.20 45.42 -23.71
C ASP A 658 4.39 45.11 -22.76
N ASP A 659 5.31 46.10 -22.79
CA ASP A 659 5.63 47.02 -21.69
C ASP A 659 6.92 46.88 -20.86
N GLN A 660 7.64 48.02 -20.89
CA GLN A 660 8.49 48.65 -19.86
C GLN A 660 9.93 48.15 -19.59
N ALA A 661 10.84 48.91 -20.21
CA ALA A 661 11.79 49.81 -19.54
C ALA A 661 13.22 49.35 -19.16
N THR A 662 14.14 50.26 -19.48
CA THR A 662 15.48 50.54 -18.92
C THR A 662 16.70 49.75 -19.39
N ALA A 663 17.39 50.37 -20.37
CA ALA A 663 18.82 50.61 -20.55
C ALA A 663 19.84 50.02 -19.54
N ILE A 664 20.97 49.54 -20.07
CA ILE A 664 22.33 50.11 -19.87
C ILE A 664 23.36 49.29 -20.68
N ASP A 665 24.22 50.00 -21.42
CA ASP A 665 25.40 49.54 -22.16
C ASP A 665 26.51 48.97 -21.24
N THR A 666 27.31 48.01 -21.74
CA THR A 666 28.78 48.18 -21.99
C THR A 666 29.49 46.83 -22.30
N ASP A 667 30.20 46.83 -23.44
CA ASP A 667 31.58 46.32 -23.69
C ASP A 667 32.03 44.90 -23.27
N ASN A 668 32.06 44.01 -24.27
CA ASN A 668 33.22 43.31 -24.89
C ASN A 668 34.58 43.15 -24.12
N PRO A 669 35.51 42.31 -24.61
CA PRO A 669 35.61 40.83 -24.60
C PRO A 669 36.88 40.34 -23.87
N THR A 670 37.07 39.00 -23.74
CA THR A 670 38.29 38.22 -24.06
C THR A 670 38.49 36.98 -23.17
N ASN A 671 38.43 35.83 -23.85
CA ASN A 671 39.47 34.80 -23.98
C ASN A 671 40.15 34.14 -22.75
N GLN A 672 40.40 32.84 -22.95
CA GLN A 672 41.44 31.98 -22.34
C GLN A 672 41.08 31.15 -21.10
N GLN A 673 40.72 29.89 -21.38
CA GLN A 673 41.25 28.70 -20.69
C GLN A 673 42.79 28.71 -20.72
N PRO A 674 43.48 28.12 -19.71
CA PRO A 674 43.80 26.69 -19.80
C PRO A 674 43.74 25.89 -18.49
N SER A 675 43.89 24.60 -18.74
CA SER A 675 43.86 23.38 -17.94
C SER A 675 44.85 23.21 -16.79
N CYS A 676 44.50 22.23 -15.93
CA CYS A 676 45.33 21.15 -15.35
C CYS A 676 45.80 21.21 -13.87
N TYR A 677 45.36 20.16 -13.16
CA TYR A 677 46.02 19.33 -12.14
C TYR A 677 46.23 19.79 -10.67
N ASP A 678 45.77 18.88 -9.81
CA ASP A 678 46.15 18.46 -8.45
C ASP A 678 46.14 19.40 -7.24
N GLY A 679 45.45 18.90 -6.21
CA GLY A 679 45.36 19.37 -4.83
C GLY A 679 44.39 18.51 -4.04
#